data_AF-A0A7V2MGI0-F1
#
_entry.id   AF-A0A7V2MGI0-F1
#
_cell.length_a   1.000
_cell.length_b   1.000
_cell.length_c   1.000
_cell.angle_alpha   90.00
_cell.angle_beta   90.00
_cell.angle_gamma   90.00
#
_symmetry.space_group_name_H-M   'P 1'
#
loop_
_entity.id
_entity.type
_entity.pdbx_description
1 polymer ?
#
loop_
_entity_poly.entity_id
_entity_poly.type
_entity_poly.pdbx_seq_one_letter_code
_entity_poly.pdbx_strand_id
1 'polypeptide(L)'
;MAEDSTYGALDLSLPEFSGRTRLYHQRPLGIGTPMVESLTGYIVRLADAHVVTPGALIFKELGRTVAAGGTGHEGSRRCYSTFAYDAHTLNGMTDRTEEWAIAVGAATGVKSVRFLTMLPWKHFFSAQGFTRSKRAWCARCYRQWRTEGVETYEPLLWMLTMVSICPLHQQLLMTRCPHCGREPHVVSCRSRPGHCSRCGGWLGVQTDEPADGDAADWNQAWSIGEAVATLLARAPTLERQPSVELLKINLRACLDDLAGGNESLFLRAAGLGAKTVDAWLSGRMLPKLDSLLTICSRLGVPLLRFITEPMSSGNADWEHAREIVGRYQTLRSRRAPVVRAALTEALHTPEPRSLSDIACQVGFKHEQSLRKYDPAAFGVLVERHQALQVFKGQPDATDSIPSRRVEEALEVALRQDPPPSLHDVSLSLGLPGASWLAERFSEPCRALVQRSREYRRNRRLDVEKVLEAALIEEPPPTIREVANRIGHRNGQTLRTWFPDLYGALAARSSRRRDWWLAKVQSFLEEAVTQEPPPSGEAVAAGAGVASSHLRTLFPDLWRELVARHATYKGQEGAWNRRGFQETVRGIAQDLLRVGKYPSRRRVQALLPELKLGGAHLIVREVKKVVAEFSGRSATAVSRR
;
A
#
# COMPACT_ATOMS: atom_id res chain seq x y z
N MET A 1 17.66 86.83 -22.70
CA MET A 1 16.30 86.30 -22.42
C MET A 1 16.22 84.94 -23.08
N ALA A 2 16.63 83.91 -22.34
CA ALA A 2 16.45 82.52 -22.74
C ALA A 2 15.50 81.93 -21.69
N GLU A 3 14.26 81.65 -22.09
CA GLU A 3 13.34 80.88 -21.25
C GLU A 3 13.66 79.40 -21.45
N ASP A 4 14.21 78.81 -20.40
CA ASP A 4 14.38 77.39 -20.17
C ASP A 4 13.04 76.66 -20.28
N SER A 5 12.87 75.87 -21.34
CA SER A 5 11.86 74.80 -21.36
C SER A 5 12.46 73.53 -20.75
N THR A 6 12.62 73.53 -19.43
CA THR A 6 13.20 72.43 -18.63
C THR A 6 12.42 71.11 -18.62
N TYR A 7 11.29 71.03 -19.33
CA TYR A 7 10.50 69.80 -19.47
C TYR A 7 10.23 69.55 -20.96
N GLY A 8 10.81 68.47 -21.51
CA GLY A 8 10.39 67.96 -22.82
C GLY A 8 8.90 67.68 -22.83
N ALA A 9 8.24 67.82 -23.99
CA ALA A 9 6.80 67.64 -24.15
C ALA A 9 6.32 66.36 -23.42
N LEU A 10 5.50 66.55 -22.38
CA LEU A 10 4.90 65.46 -21.62
C LEU A 10 4.02 64.65 -22.57
N ASP A 11 4.34 63.37 -22.75
CA ASP A 11 3.46 62.42 -23.43
C ASP A 11 2.23 62.19 -22.55
N LEU A 12 1.14 62.88 -22.90
CA LEU A 12 -0.17 62.77 -22.25
C LEU A 12 -1.03 61.65 -22.87
N SER A 13 -0.47 60.82 -23.76
CA SER A 13 -1.20 59.67 -24.27
C SER A 13 -1.53 58.75 -23.10
N LEU A 14 -2.83 58.48 -22.92
CA LEU A 14 -3.25 57.47 -21.97
C LEU A 14 -2.63 56.13 -22.41
N PRO A 15 -1.99 55.38 -21.50
CA PRO A 15 -1.50 54.05 -21.84
C PRO A 15 -2.62 53.25 -22.48
N GLU A 16 -2.35 52.54 -23.58
CA GLU A 16 -3.33 51.60 -24.13
C GLU A 16 -3.59 50.52 -23.09
N PHE A 17 -4.69 50.68 -22.35
CA PHE A 17 -5.12 49.68 -21.38
C PHE A 17 -5.68 48.49 -22.16
N SER A 18 -5.04 47.32 -22.04
CA SER A 18 -5.67 46.07 -22.43
C SER A 18 -7.06 45.98 -21.79
N GLY A 19 -8.06 45.51 -22.53
CA GLY A 19 -9.44 45.39 -22.04
C GLY A 19 -9.51 44.74 -20.64
N ARG A 20 -10.40 45.23 -19.78
CA ARG A 20 -10.56 44.74 -18.41
C ARG A 20 -10.94 43.26 -18.42
N THR A 21 -10.21 42.44 -17.67
CA THR A 21 -10.56 41.03 -17.44
C THR A 21 -11.69 40.91 -16.42
N ARG A 22 -12.45 39.81 -16.48
CA ARG A 22 -13.59 39.57 -15.59
C ARG A 22 -13.16 39.40 -14.13
N LEU A 23 -12.03 38.73 -13.90
CA LEU A 23 -11.41 38.49 -12.62
C LEU A 23 -10.05 39.19 -12.57
N TYR A 24 -9.57 39.47 -11.36
CA TYR A 24 -8.24 40.03 -11.13
C TYR A 24 -7.14 39.22 -11.83
N HIS A 25 -6.19 39.94 -12.41
CA HIS A 25 -4.95 39.40 -12.97
C HIS A 25 -3.98 39.01 -11.84
N GLN A 26 -4.38 38.08 -10.98
CA GLN A 26 -3.52 37.64 -9.88
C GLN A 26 -2.36 36.82 -10.45
N ARG A 27 -1.13 37.17 -10.08
CA ARG A 27 0.05 36.43 -10.55
C ARG A 27 0.08 35.03 -9.91
N PRO A 28 0.20 33.94 -10.69
CA PRO A 28 0.42 32.61 -10.11
C PRO A 28 1.79 32.52 -9.43
N LEU A 29 1.87 31.73 -8.36
CA LEU A 29 3.13 31.55 -7.64
C LEU A 29 3.96 30.36 -8.11
N GLY A 30 5.28 30.51 -8.00
CA GLY A 30 6.23 29.41 -8.11
C GLY A 30 6.37 28.78 -9.50
N ILE A 31 5.84 29.39 -10.57
CA ILE A 31 6.06 28.88 -11.93
C ILE A 31 7.56 28.79 -12.22
N GLY A 32 8.00 27.64 -12.72
CA GLY A 32 9.42 27.37 -12.97
C GLY A 32 10.17 26.87 -11.73
N THR A 33 9.48 26.61 -10.62
CA THR A 33 10.06 26.11 -9.37
C THR A 33 9.42 24.78 -8.95
N PRO A 34 10.09 23.99 -8.09
CA PRO A 34 9.52 22.79 -7.49
C PRO A 34 8.17 23.00 -6.78
N MET A 35 7.95 24.21 -6.27
CA MET A 35 6.78 24.59 -5.49
C MET A 35 5.83 25.44 -6.33
N VAL A 36 5.68 25.15 -7.62
CA VAL A 36 4.64 25.80 -8.44
C VAL A 36 3.26 25.62 -7.82
N GLU A 37 2.47 26.68 -7.81
CA GLU A 37 1.10 26.66 -7.30
C GLU A 37 0.19 25.73 -8.11
N SER A 38 -0.76 25.09 -7.43
CA SER A 38 -1.80 24.28 -8.06
C SER A 38 -2.96 25.14 -8.57
N LEU A 39 -3.65 24.72 -9.63
CA LEU A 39 -4.83 25.40 -10.14
C LEU A 39 -5.91 25.57 -9.06
N THR A 40 -6.12 24.54 -8.24
CA THR A 40 -7.05 24.62 -7.12
C THR A 40 -6.61 25.62 -6.04
N GLY A 41 -5.31 25.73 -5.77
CA GLY A 41 -4.75 26.72 -4.84
C GLY A 41 -4.91 28.14 -5.37
N TYR A 42 -4.62 28.33 -6.65
CA TYR A 42 -4.77 29.59 -7.35
C TYR A 42 -6.22 30.09 -7.32
N ILE A 43 -7.21 29.21 -7.57
CA ILE A 43 -8.64 29.56 -7.46
C ILE A 43 -9.00 29.98 -6.03
N VAL A 44 -8.45 29.32 -5.00
CA VAL A 44 -8.71 29.67 -3.60
C VAL A 44 -8.13 31.05 -3.26
N ARG A 45 -6.91 31.35 -3.71
CA ARG A 45 -6.28 32.67 -3.56
C ARG A 45 -7.01 33.77 -4.35
N LEU A 46 -7.49 33.44 -5.54
CA LEU A 46 -8.28 34.35 -6.35
C LEU A 46 -9.59 34.68 -5.66
N ALA A 47 -10.27 33.69 -5.09
CA ALA A 47 -11.48 33.92 -4.30
C ALA A 47 -11.21 34.82 -3.08
N ASP A 48 -10.10 34.59 -2.38
CA ASP A 48 -9.68 35.41 -1.24
C ASP A 48 -9.41 36.86 -1.64
N ALA A 49 -8.71 37.08 -2.77
CA ALA A 49 -8.47 38.42 -3.32
C ALA A 49 -9.78 39.15 -3.70
N HIS A 50 -10.79 38.43 -4.19
CA HIS A 50 -12.13 38.96 -4.49
C HIS A 50 -13.04 39.06 -3.25
N VAL A 51 -12.57 38.68 -2.06
CA VAL A 51 -13.37 38.64 -0.82
C VAL A 51 -14.64 37.80 -0.97
N VAL A 52 -14.54 36.72 -1.76
CA VAL A 52 -15.63 35.75 -1.96
C VAL A 52 -15.19 34.35 -1.54
N THR A 53 -16.16 33.48 -1.34
CA THR A 53 -15.85 32.07 -1.09
C THR A 53 -15.39 31.38 -2.38
N PRO A 54 -14.45 30.41 -2.32
CA PRO A 54 -14.07 29.62 -3.50
C PRO A 54 -15.29 28.97 -4.16
N GLY A 55 -16.27 28.54 -3.37
CA GLY A 55 -17.53 28.01 -3.89
C GLY A 55 -18.31 29.04 -4.72
N ALA A 56 -18.43 30.28 -4.25
CA ALA A 56 -19.09 31.33 -5.03
C ALA A 56 -18.36 31.60 -6.34
N LEU A 57 -17.03 31.73 -6.32
CA LEU A 57 -16.23 31.96 -7.52
C LEU A 57 -16.35 30.81 -8.53
N ILE A 58 -16.23 29.57 -8.07
CA ILE A 58 -16.32 28.36 -8.89
C ILE A 58 -17.73 28.21 -9.47
N PHE A 59 -18.78 28.32 -8.65
CA PHE A 59 -20.13 27.95 -9.08
C PHE A 59 -20.90 29.09 -9.75
N LYS A 60 -20.62 30.35 -9.40
CA LYS A 60 -21.37 31.50 -9.94
C LYS A 60 -20.67 32.16 -11.13
N GLU A 61 -19.34 32.15 -11.16
CA GLU A 61 -18.56 32.80 -12.22
C GLU A 61 -17.94 31.77 -13.18
N LEU A 62 -16.99 30.95 -12.72
CA LEU A 62 -16.19 30.08 -13.59
C LEU A 62 -16.99 28.92 -14.20
N GLY A 63 -17.85 28.27 -13.41
CA GLY A 63 -18.61 27.09 -13.87
C GLY A 63 -19.60 27.41 -15.00
N ARG A 64 -20.09 28.66 -15.07
CA ARG A 64 -20.95 29.11 -16.18
C ARG A 64 -20.17 29.19 -17.50
N THR A 65 -18.93 29.66 -17.44
CA THR A 65 -18.06 29.76 -18.63
C THR A 65 -17.64 28.39 -19.17
N VAL A 66 -17.36 27.43 -18.28
CA VAL A 66 -17.02 26.06 -18.68
C VAL A 66 -18.24 25.35 -19.27
N ALA A 67 -19.43 25.51 -18.69
CA ALA A 67 -20.66 24.91 -19.20
C ALA A 67 -21.13 25.47 -20.55
N ALA A 68 -20.79 26.73 -20.86
CA ALA A 68 -21.15 27.38 -22.12
C ALA A 68 -20.28 26.94 -23.32
N GLY A 69 -19.12 26.33 -23.08
CA GLY A 69 -18.19 25.86 -24.13
C GLY A 69 -18.34 24.39 -24.52
N GLY A 70 -19.15 23.60 -23.81
CA GLY A 70 -19.35 22.17 -24.07
C GLY A 70 -20.59 21.90 -24.93
N THR A 71 -20.47 21.01 -25.93
CA THR A 71 -21.62 20.55 -26.71
C THR A 71 -22.56 19.73 -25.83
N GLY A 72 -23.63 20.38 -25.39
CA GLY A 72 -24.92 19.79 -25.02
C GLY A 72 -24.88 18.77 -23.90
N HIS A 73 -25.01 19.20 -22.64
CA HIS A 73 -25.82 18.53 -21.62
C HIS A 73 -26.58 19.62 -20.84
N GLU A 74 -27.74 20.03 -21.37
CA GLU A 74 -28.78 20.68 -20.60
C GLU A 74 -29.23 19.72 -19.49
N GLY A 75 -28.57 19.81 -18.33
CA GLY A 75 -28.66 18.74 -17.36
C GLY A 75 -28.12 19.11 -15.99
N SER A 76 -28.96 19.85 -15.25
CA SER A 76 -29.06 19.75 -13.80
C SER A 76 -28.14 20.63 -12.94
N ARG A 77 -28.79 21.63 -12.32
CA ARG A 77 -28.40 22.23 -11.02
C ARG A 77 -28.11 21.20 -9.90
N ARG A 78 -28.30 19.88 -10.10
CA ARG A 78 -27.93 18.81 -9.15
C ARG A 78 -26.50 18.28 -9.30
N CYS A 79 -25.74 18.63 -10.35
CA CYS A 79 -24.37 18.14 -10.56
C CYS A 79 -23.29 18.78 -9.64
N TYR A 80 -23.70 19.72 -8.79
CA TYR A 80 -22.78 20.62 -8.07
C TYR A 80 -22.47 20.21 -6.62
N SER A 81 -23.17 19.22 -6.05
CA SER A 81 -22.86 18.67 -4.71
C SER A 81 -21.65 17.73 -4.71
N THR A 82 -21.25 17.21 -5.88
CA THR A 82 -20.12 16.29 -6.04
C THR A 82 -18.81 16.98 -6.40
N PHE A 83 -18.81 18.28 -6.70
CA PHE A 83 -17.61 18.99 -7.16
C PHE A 83 -16.40 18.82 -6.22
N ALA A 84 -16.61 18.88 -4.90
CA ALA A 84 -15.54 18.69 -3.92
C ALA A 84 -14.89 17.29 -3.96
N TYR A 85 -15.60 16.28 -4.48
CA TYR A 85 -15.06 14.93 -4.68
C TYR A 85 -14.19 14.86 -5.93
N ASP A 86 -14.56 15.56 -7.00
CA ASP A 86 -13.86 15.50 -8.30
C ASP A 86 -12.84 16.63 -8.51
N ALA A 87 -12.84 17.66 -7.67
CA ALA A 87 -12.01 18.86 -7.89
C ALA A 87 -10.50 18.59 -7.90
N HIS A 88 -10.06 17.46 -7.32
CA HIS A 88 -8.68 17.02 -7.43
C HIS A 88 -8.22 16.76 -8.87
N THR A 89 -9.16 16.40 -9.76
CA THR A 89 -8.86 16.17 -11.17
C THR A 89 -8.42 17.45 -11.89
N LEU A 90 -8.77 18.64 -11.39
CA LEU A 90 -8.39 19.93 -11.97
C LEU A 90 -6.88 20.22 -11.90
N ASN A 91 -6.14 19.49 -11.08
CA ASN A 91 -4.68 19.61 -11.03
C ASN A 91 -3.99 18.60 -11.97
N GLY A 92 -4.78 17.75 -12.64
CA GLY A 92 -4.30 16.66 -13.47
C GLY A 92 -3.98 17.08 -14.90
N MET A 93 -4.25 16.18 -15.84
CA MET A 93 -3.95 16.35 -17.26
C MET A 93 -5.12 15.92 -18.16
N THR A 94 -6.35 16.01 -17.64
CA THR A 94 -7.58 15.61 -18.36
C THR A 94 -8.09 16.74 -19.26
N ASP A 95 -8.98 16.43 -20.20
CA ASP A 95 -9.67 17.45 -21.02
C ASP A 95 -10.42 18.46 -20.15
N ARG A 96 -11.10 17.98 -19.10
CA ARG A 96 -11.71 18.84 -18.08
C ARG A 96 -10.70 19.78 -17.42
N THR A 97 -9.46 19.34 -17.19
CA THR A 97 -8.42 20.22 -16.63
C THR A 97 -8.08 21.35 -17.59
N GLU A 98 -7.96 21.02 -18.88
CA GLU A 98 -7.67 21.97 -19.94
C GLU A 98 -8.78 23.02 -20.09
N GLU A 99 -10.05 22.58 -20.13
CA GLU A 99 -11.21 23.47 -20.15
C GLU A 99 -11.20 24.47 -18.99
N TRP A 100 -10.92 23.99 -17.77
CA TRP A 100 -10.83 24.85 -16.58
C TRP A 100 -9.63 25.79 -16.63
N ALA A 101 -8.47 25.33 -17.09
CA ALA A 101 -7.29 26.18 -17.24
C ALA A 101 -7.53 27.30 -18.27
N ILE A 102 -8.20 26.99 -19.38
CA ILE A 102 -8.61 27.97 -20.40
C ILE A 102 -9.62 28.97 -19.83
N ALA A 103 -10.66 28.50 -19.15
CA ALA A 103 -11.69 29.36 -18.57
C ALA A 103 -11.11 30.32 -17.51
N VAL A 104 -10.24 29.82 -16.62
CA VAL A 104 -9.55 30.65 -15.62
C VAL A 104 -8.58 31.62 -16.29
N GLY A 105 -7.84 31.17 -17.30
CA GLY A 105 -6.91 32.01 -18.07
C GLY A 105 -7.63 33.15 -18.79
N ALA A 106 -8.77 32.87 -19.43
CA ALA A 106 -9.60 33.87 -20.08
C ALA A 106 -10.22 34.85 -19.08
N ALA A 107 -10.71 34.35 -17.94
CA ALA A 107 -11.33 35.19 -16.92
C ALA A 107 -10.33 36.13 -16.22
N THR A 108 -9.07 35.71 -16.04
CA THR A 108 -8.03 36.49 -15.34
C THR A 108 -7.05 37.21 -16.29
N GLY A 109 -7.05 36.86 -17.58
CA GLY A 109 -6.02 37.30 -18.55
C GLY A 109 -4.66 36.63 -18.36
N VAL A 110 -4.52 35.66 -17.47
CA VAL A 110 -3.25 34.98 -17.19
C VAL A 110 -3.03 33.85 -18.21
N LYS A 111 -1.98 33.97 -19.02
CA LYS A 111 -1.66 32.98 -20.07
C LYS A 111 -0.98 31.70 -19.54
N SER A 112 -0.43 31.76 -18.34
CA SER A 112 0.41 30.70 -17.75
C SER A 112 -0.33 29.70 -16.87
N VAL A 113 -1.68 29.77 -16.81
CA VAL A 113 -2.51 28.91 -15.93
C VAL A 113 -2.31 27.42 -16.19
N ARG A 114 -2.00 27.02 -17.43
CA ARG A 114 -1.68 25.62 -17.78
C ARG A 114 -0.55 25.02 -16.93
N PHE A 115 0.41 25.83 -16.48
CA PHE A 115 1.54 25.38 -15.67
C PHE A 115 1.21 25.17 -14.19
N LEU A 116 -0.02 25.49 -13.78
CA LEU A 116 -0.55 25.20 -12.44
C LEU A 116 -1.19 23.80 -12.37
N THR A 117 -0.99 22.99 -13.41
CA THR A 117 -1.56 21.65 -13.59
C THR A 117 -0.52 20.72 -14.22
N MET A 118 -0.87 19.45 -14.40
CA MET A 118 -0.05 18.48 -15.14
C MET A 118 -0.29 18.48 -16.65
N LEU A 119 -1.05 19.45 -17.20
CA LEU A 119 -1.31 19.57 -18.65
C LEU A 119 -0.07 19.57 -19.55
N PRO A 120 1.10 20.15 -19.17
CA PRO A 120 2.29 20.07 -20.01
C PRO A 120 2.70 18.64 -20.37
N TRP A 121 2.22 17.64 -19.62
CA TRP A 121 2.58 16.23 -19.78
C TRP A 121 1.43 15.34 -20.30
N LYS A 122 0.29 15.94 -20.68
CA LYS A 122 -0.95 15.27 -21.08
C LYS A 122 -0.78 14.23 -22.18
N HIS A 123 0.10 14.49 -23.15
CA HIS A 123 0.31 13.61 -24.30
C HIS A 123 1.37 12.53 -24.07
N PHE A 124 2.02 12.52 -22.90
CA PHE A 124 3.09 11.59 -22.60
C PHE A 124 2.72 10.60 -21.49
N PHE A 125 2.10 11.06 -20.40
CA PHE A 125 1.67 10.15 -19.32
C PHE A 125 0.21 9.76 -19.42
N SER A 126 -0.13 8.62 -18.83
CA SER A 126 -1.50 8.23 -18.58
C SER A 126 -2.16 9.15 -17.54
N ALA A 127 -3.37 9.64 -17.83
CA ALA A 127 -4.11 10.55 -16.96
C ALA A 127 -4.66 9.92 -15.65
N GLN A 128 -4.42 8.63 -15.41
CA GLN A 128 -5.11 7.86 -14.36
C GLN A 128 -4.42 7.92 -12.99
N GLY A 129 -5.20 8.21 -11.95
CA GLY A 129 -4.90 7.79 -10.56
C GLY A 129 -3.77 8.51 -9.82
N PHE A 130 -3.19 9.56 -10.40
CA PHE A 130 -2.04 10.26 -9.81
C PHE A 130 -2.41 11.52 -9.02
N THR A 131 -3.66 12.00 -9.09
CA THR A 131 -4.12 13.17 -8.32
C THR A 131 -4.78 12.73 -7.01
N ARG A 132 -4.46 13.42 -5.92
CA ARG A 132 -5.01 13.12 -4.59
C ARG A 132 -6.41 13.69 -4.43
N SER A 133 -7.37 12.85 -4.03
CA SER A 133 -8.73 13.32 -3.67
C SER A 133 -8.77 14.07 -2.32
N LYS A 134 -7.82 13.80 -1.43
CA LYS A 134 -7.68 14.46 -0.12
C LYS A 134 -6.48 15.40 -0.13
N ARG A 135 -6.61 16.52 0.56
CA ARG A 135 -5.53 17.52 0.66
C ARG A 135 -4.37 16.94 1.47
N ALA A 136 -3.17 17.13 0.97
CA ALA A 136 -1.93 16.89 1.70
C ALA A 136 -1.15 18.21 1.82
N TRP A 137 -0.34 18.37 2.86
CA TRP A 137 0.48 19.57 3.04
C TRP A 137 1.71 19.33 3.91
N CYS A 138 2.71 20.19 3.77
CA CYS A 138 3.82 20.26 4.71
C CYS A 138 3.54 21.35 5.76
N ALA A 139 3.38 20.96 7.03
CA ALA A 139 3.15 21.92 8.10
C ALA A 139 4.34 22.87 8.32
N ARG A 140 5.57 22.39 8.08
CA ARG A 140 6.79 23.20 8.17
C ARG A 140 6.86 24.25 7.06
N CYS A 141 6.47 23.93 5.81
CA CYS A 141 6.33 24.93 4.74
C CYS A 141 5.35 26.04 5.13
N TYR A 142 4.15 25.68 5.58
CA TYR A 142 3.18 26.70 6.00
C TYR A 142 3.71 27.59 7.12
N ARG A 143 4.34 27.00 8.14
CA ARG A 143 4.92 27.78 9.24
C ARG A 143 6.01 28.71 8.76
N GLN A 144 6.92 28.20 7.94
CA GLN A 144 8.02 28.97 7.39
C GLN A 144 7.49 30.16 6.59
N TRP A 145 6.57 29.94 5.66
CA TRP A 145 5.96 31.03 4.87
C TRP A 145 5.26 32.06 5.75
N ARG A 146 4.51 31.63 6.77
CA ARG A 146 3.85 32.54 7.70
C ARG A 146 4.85 33.36 8.53
N THR A 147 5.99 32.77 8.88
CA THR A 147 7.04 33.44 9.68
C THR A 147 7.84 34.43 8.83
N GLU A 148 8.09 34.08 7.57
CA GLU A 148 8.85 34.89 6.61
C GLU A 148 7.98 35.94 5.88
N GLY A 149 6.66 35.97 6.16
CA GLY A 149 5.72 36.88 5.48
C GLY A 149 5.49 36.52 4.00
N VAL A 150 5.84 35.30 3.60
CA VAL A 150 5.58 34.79 2.25
C VAL A 150 4.09 34.45 2.13
N GLU A 151 3.47 34.87 1.03
CA GLU A 151 2.06 34.61 0.76
C GLU A 151 1.80 33.08 0.76
N THR A 152 0.81 32.63 1.53
CA THR A 152 0.52 31.20 1.67
C THR A 152 -0.28 30.69 0.47
N TYR A 153 0.10 29.54 -0.08
CA TYR A 153 -0.58 28.92 -1.22
C TYR A 153 -0.48 27.39 -1.16
N GLU A 154 -1.07 26.71 -2.15
CA GLU A 154 -1.07 25.25 -2.27
C GLU A 154 -0.23 24.80 -3.48
N PRO A 155 0.99 24.26 -3.27
CA PRO A 155 1.81 23.69 -4.33
C PRO A 155 1.13 22.55 -5.09
N LEU A 156 1.30 22.50 -6.41
CA LEU A 156 0.88 21.40 -7.28
C LEU A 156 1.51 20.07 -6.86
N LEU A 157 2.75 20.11 -6.39
CA LEU A 157 3.45 18.95 -5.85
C LEU A 157 2.63 18.23 -4.75
N TRP A 158 1.94 19.00 -3.90
CA TRP A 158 1.08 18.44 -2.84
C TRP A 158 -0.27 17.92 -3.33
N MET A 159 -0.55 17.99 -4.62
CA MET A 159 -1.77 17.44 -5.23
C MET A 159 -1.54 16.06 -5.84
N LEU A 160 -0.29 15.58 -5.89
CA LEU A 160 0.06 14.34 -6.57
C LEU A 160 0.26 13.18 -5.57
N THR A 161 -0.35 12.02 -5.83
CA THR A 161 -0.42 10.87 -4.89
C THR A 161 0.93 10.25 -4.60
N MET A 162 1.85 10.24 -5.56
CA MET A 162 3.18 9.65 -5.40
C MET A 162 4.11 10.47 -4.50
N VAL A 163 3.79 11.73 -4.23
CA VAL A 163 4.60 12.58 -3.34
C VAL A 163 4.08 12.46 -1.92
N SER A 164 4.76 11.66 -1.11
CA SER A 164 4.47 11.50 0.33
C SER A 164 5.38 12.36 1.23
N ILE A 165 6.55 12.78 0.75
CA ILE A 165 7.54 13.55 1.50
C ILE A 165 7.73 14.92 0.86
N CYS A 166 7.81 15.97 1.70
CA CYS A 166 8.09 17.32 1.25
C CYS A 166 9.58 17.52 0.90
N PRO A 167 9.96 17.81 -0.36
CA PRO A 167 11.37 17.90 -0.79
C PRO A 167 12.14 19.10 -0.19
N LEU A 168 11.47 20.04 0.48
CA LEU A 168 12.15 21.14 1.17
C LEU A 168 12.51 20.82 2.62
N HIS A 169 11.71 19.98 3.28
CA HIS A 169 11.77 19.80 4.73
C HIS A 169 12.04 18.37 5.19
N GLN A 170 12.08 17.39 4.27
CA GLN A 170 12.34 15.97 4.61
C GLN A 170 11.36 15.42 5.63
N GLN A 171 10.06 15.75 5.44
CA GLN A 171 8.98 15.35 6.34
C GLN A 171 7.77 14.85 5.56
N LEU A 172 7.03 13.91 6.15
CA LEU A 172 5.78 13.39 5.59
C LEU A 172 4.77 14.53 5.41
N LEU A 173 4.08 14.51 4.28
CA LEU A 173 2.94 15.38 4.07
C LEU A 173 1.79 14.91 4.96
N MET A 174 1.24 15.84 5.74
CA MET A 174 0.07 15.62 6.57
C MET A 174 -1.19 15.56 5.69
N THR A 175 -2.11 14.66 6.02
CA THR A 175 -3.42 14.54 5.35
C THR A 175 -4.59 14.72 6.31
N ARG A 176 -4.34 14.68 7.62
CA ARG A 176 -5.33 14.84 8.69
C ARG A 176 -5.12 16.16 9.41
N CYS A 177 -6.21 16.89 9.66
CA CYS A 177 -6.14 18.15 10.38
C CYS A 177 -5.78 17.92 11.85
N PRO A 178 -4.73 18.59 12.40
CA PRO A 178 -4.35 18.41 13.81
C PRO A 178 -5.40 18.93 14.80
N HIS A 179 -6.32 19.78 14.35
CA HIS A 179 -7.35 20.37 15.22
C HIS A 179 -8.63 19.53 15.30
N CYS A 180 -9.04 18.88 14.21
CA CYS A 180 -10.32 18.14 14.16
C CYS A 180 -10.20 16.68 13.70
N GLY A 181 -9.00 16.20 13.38
CA GLY A 181 -8.72 14.81 12.97
C GLY A 181 -9.25 14.41 11.57
N ARG A 182 -10.01 15.28 10.91
CA ARG A 182 -10.63 15.01 9.59
C ARG A 182 -9.65 15.23 8.44
N GLU A 183 -9.89 14.53 7.34
CA GLU A 183 -9.16 14.70 6.07
C GLU A 183 -9.89 15.71 5.17
N PRO A 184 -9.35 16.92 4.96
CA PRO A 184 -9.98 17.90 4.09
C PRO A 184 -9.87 17.48 2.62
N HIS A 185 -10.87 17.86 1.82
CA HIS A 185 -10.78 17.78 0.35
C HIS A 185 -9.75 18.80 -0.16
N VAL A 186 -9.18 18.54 -1.34
CA VAL A 186 -8.22 19.45 -2.02
C VAL A 186 -8.77 20.88 -2.08
N VAL A 187 -10.01 21.03 -2.54
CA VAL A 187 -10.73 22.31 -2.52
C VAL A 187 -12.18 22.09 -2.13
N SER A 188 -12.74 23.08 -1.44
CA SER A 188 -14.12 23.10 -0.96
C SER A 188 -14.62 24.55 -0.95
N CYS A 189 -15.93 24.74 -0.77
CA CYS A 189 -16.52 26.08 -0.73
C CYS A 189 -15.99 26.97 0.40
N ARG A 190 -15.36 26.42 1.44
CA ARG A 190 -14.79 27.18 2.57
C ARG A 190 -13.26 27.05 2.66
N SER A 191 -12.62 26.59 1.59
CA SER A 191 -11.15 26.48 1.58
C SER A 191 -10.51 27.86 1.71
N ARG A 192 -9.44 27.92 2.51
CA ARG A 192 -8.57 29.08 2.67
C ARG A 192 -7.12 28.60 2.65
N PRO A 193 -6.17 29.36 2.10
CA PRO A 193 -4.77 28.94 2.07
C PRO A 193 -4.25 28.65 3.48
N GLY A 194 -3.58 27.52 3.68
CA GLY A 194 -3.04 27.11 5.00
C GLY A 194 -4.05 26.80 6.11
N HIS A 195 -5.36 26.82 5.85
CA HIS A 195 -6.40 26.56 6.86
C HIS A 195 -7.27 25.33 6.53
N CYS A 196 -7.75 24.66 7.59
CA CYS A 196 -8.71 23.57 7.45
C CYS A 196 -10.07 24.10 6.97
N SER A 197 -10.61 23.54 5.89
CA SER A 197 -11.92 23.94 5.35
C SER A 197 -13.13 23.55 6.22
N ARG A 198 -12.93 22.71 7.24
CA ARG A 198 -13.98 22.26 8.16
C ARG A 198 -14.00 23.07 9.46
N CYS A 199 -12.88 23.10 10.19
CA CYS A 199 -12.80 23.79 11.49
C CYS A 199 -12.16 25.18 11.42
N GLY A 200 -11.55 25.58 10.30
CA GLY A 200 -10.85 26.87 10.17
C GLY A 200 -9.45 26.92 10.81
N GLY A 201 -9.05 25.88 11.55
CA GLY A 201 -7.74 25.82 12.22
C GLY A 201 -6.57 25.93 11.22
N TRP A 202 -5.53 26.67 11.61
CA TRP A 202 -4.27 26.79 10.87
C TRP A 202 -3.56 25.45 10.77
N LEU A 203 -3.06 25.09 9.59
CA LEU A 203 -2.49 23.76 9.31
C LEU A 203 -0.97 23.68 9.50
N GLY A 204 -0.27 24.80 9.69
CA GLY A 204 1.18 24.85 9.95
C GLY A 204 1.59 24.63 11.41
N VAL A 205 0.87 23.76 12.13
CA VAL A 205 1.14 23.43 13.55
C VAL A 205 2.27 22.41 13.66
N GLN A 206 2.99 22.37 14.78
CA GLN A 206 4.03 21.38 15.02
C GLN A 206 3.44 20.05 15.43
N THR A 207 3.91 19.00 14.78
CA THR A 207 3.68 17.61 15.16
C THR A 207 5.04 16.96 15.26
N ASP A 208 5.48 16.67 16.47
CA ASP A 208 6.73 15.96 16.73
C ASP A 208 6.52 14.45 16.52
N GLU A 209 6.00 14.06 15.36
CA GLU A 209 5.93 12.64 15.00
C GLU A 209 7.19 12.28 14.20
N PRO A 210 8.09 11.46 14.78
CA PRO A 210 9.18 10.88 14.00
C PRO A 210 8.60 9.99 12.90
N ALA A 211 9.24 9.99 11.74
CA ALA A 211 8.89 9.08 10.67
C ALA A 211 9.30 7.65 11.07
N ASP A 212 8.36 6.87 11.61
CA ASP A 212 8.53 5.43 11.76
C ASP A 212 8.42 4.77 10.38
N GLY A 213 9.57 4.48 9.77
CA GLY A 213 9.64 3.81 8.47
C GLY A 213 11.05 3.29 8.17
N ASP A 214 11.12 2.23 7.36
CA ASP A 214 12.38 1.68 6.89
C ASP A 214 13.16 2.73 6.07
N ALA A 215 14.45 2.90 6.35
CA ALA A 215 15.28 3.93 5.71
C ALA A 215 15.33 3.80 4.17
N ALA A 216 15.21 2.58 3.64
CA ALA A 216 15.18 2.33 2.20
C ALA A 216 13.91 2.86 1.53
N ASP A 217 12.74 2.61 2.14
CA ASP A 217 11.45 3.07 1.65
C ASP A 217 11.36 4.61 1.72
N TRP A 218 11.95 5.19 2.77
CA TRP A 218 12.06 6.64 2.93
C TRP A 218 12.87 7.28 1.80
N ASN A 219 14.06 6.76 1.51
CA ASN A 219 14.94 7.28 0.46
C ASN A 219 14.28 7.19 -0.92
N GLN A 220 13.56 6.09 -1.20
CA GLN A 220 12.82 5.95 -2.45
C GLN A 220 11.69 6.98 -2.55
N ALA A 221 10.89 7.15 -1.49
CA ALA A 221 9.81 8.13 -1.46
C ALA A 221 10.34 9.57 -1.60
N TRP A 222 11.50 9.87 -1.03
CA TRP A 222 12.17 11.16 -1.17
C TRP A 222 12.59 11.43 -2.61
N SER A 223 13.29 10.46 -3.21
CA SER A 223 13.75 10.51 -4.60
C SER A 223 12.60 10.71 -5.59
N ILE A 224 11.46 10.06 -5.34
CA ILE A 224 10.23 10.27 -6.12
C ILE A 224 9.75 11.71 -6.00
N GLY A 225 9.71 12.27 -4.79
CA GLY A 225 9.33 13.66 -4.54
C GLY A 225 10.23 14.67 -5.27
N GLU A 226 11.54 14.46 -5.22
CA GLU A 226 12.54 15.25 -5.94
C GLU A 226 12.34 15.18 -7.46
N ALA A 227 12.19 13.98 -8.03
CA ALA A 227 12.02 13.81 -9.47
C ALA A 227 10.76 14.52 -10.00
N VAL A 228 9.66 14.45 -9.25
CA VAL A 228 8.42 15.18 -9.58
C VAL A 228 8.62 16.69 -9.44
N ALA A 229 9.31 17.15 -8.39
CA ALA A 229 9.67 18.55 -8.21
C ALA A 229 10.47 19.11 -9.40
N THR A 230 11.48 18.37 -9.89
CA THR A 230 12.25 18.74 -11.08
C THR A 230 11.37 18.81 -12.33
N LEU A 231 10.47 17.84 -12.51
CA LEU A 231 9.53 17.78 -13.62
C LEU A 231 8.61 19.01 -13.64
N LEU A 232 8.05 19.39 -12.48
CA LEU A 232 7.21 20.58 -12.34
C LEU A 232 7.99 21.87 -12.60
N ALA A 233 9.20 21.99 -12.05
CA ALA A 233 10.05 23.17 -12.23
C ALA A 233 10.45 23.38 -13.70
N ARG A 234 10.71 22.30 -14.44
CA ARG A 234 11.17 22.39 -15.84
C ARG A 234 10.04 22.52 -16.86
N ALA A 235 8.80 22.24 -16.48
CA ALA A 235 7.64 22.28 -17.37
C ALA A 235 7.53 23.56 -18.24
N PRO A 236 7.76 24.78 -17.72
CA PRO A 236 7.65 26.01 -18.51
C PRO A 236 8.81 26.25 -19.49
N THR A 237 9.95 25.60 -19.27
CA THR A 237 11.22 25.82 -20.00
C THR A 237 11.63 24.63 -20.86
N LEU A 238 10.74 23.66 -21.07
CA LEU A 238 11.01 22.51 -21.92
C LEU A 238 11.06 22.94 -23.39
N GLU A 239 12.26 22.92 -23.96
CA GLU A 239 12.48 23.20 -25.38
C GLU A 239 11.85 22.12 -26.27
N ARG A 240 11.86 20.86 -25.81
CA ARG A 240 11.28 19.71 -26.51
C ARG A 240 10.34 18.97 -25.58
N GLN A 241 9.14 18.69 -26.07
CA GLN A 241 8.19 17.84 -25.38
C GLN A 241 8.66 16.38 -25.41
N PRO A 242 8.50 15.63 -24.31
CA PRO A 242 8.89 14.22 -24.28
C PRO A 242 8.08 13.42 -25.30
N SER A 243 8.74 12.53 -26.03
CA SER A 243 8.12 11.72 -27.06
C SER A 243 8.06 10.24 -26.64
N VAL A 244 6.96 9.58 -26.99
CA VAL A 244 6.80 8.14 -26.77
C VAL A 244 7.87 7.34 -27.53
N GLU A 245 8.32 7.84 -28.68
CA GLU A 245 9.39 7.22 -29.46
C GLU A 245 10.75 7.28 -28.74
N LEU A 246 11.08 8.41 -28.09
CA LEU A 246 12.30 8.49 -27.29
C LEU A 246 12.25 7.55 -26.08
N LEU A 247 11.10 7.45 -25.43
CA LEU A 247 10.89 6.48 -24.36
C LEU A 247 11.14 5.04 -24.85
N LYS A 248 10.63 4.67 -26.04
CA LYS A 248 10.86 3.35 -26.64
C LYS A 248 12.34 3.10 -26.91
N ILE A 249 13.06 4.11 -27.43
CA ILE A 249 14.51 4.03 -27.66
C ILE A 249 15.24 3.75 -26.34
N ASN A 250 14.95 4.53 -25.30
CA ASN A 250 15.61 4.39 -24.01
C ASN A 250 15.25 3.07 -23.29
N LEU A 251 14.00 2.60 -23.40
CA LEU A 251 13.61 1.29 -22.88
C LEU A 251 14.28 0.12 -23.62
N ARG A 252 14.46 0.23 -24.94
CA ARG A 252 15.23 -0.76 -25.72
C ARG A 252 16.70 -0.74 -25.31
N ALA A 253 17.29 0.44 -25.15
CA ALA A 253 18.64 0.57 -24.62
C ALA A 253 18.79 -0.09 -23.23
N CYS A 254 17.80 0.04 -22.34
CA CYS A 254 17.81 -0.67 -21.07
C CYS A 254 17.82 -2.21 -21.24
N LEU A 255 17.05 -2.75 -22.19
CA LEU A 255 16.97 -4.19 -22.44
C LEU A 255 18.25 -4.73 -23.08
N ASP A 256 18.77 -4.01 -24.07
CA ASP A 256 19.89 -4.44 -24.88
C ASP A 256 21.22 -4.22 -24.16
N ASP A 257 21.46 -3.00 -23.65
CA ASP A 257 22.74 -2.61 -23.07
C ASP A 257 22.84 -2.93 -21.56
N LEU A 258 21.83 -2.58 -20.76
CA LEU A 258 21.90 -2.82 -19.31
C LEU A 258 21.67 -4.30 -18.96
N ALA A 259 20.75 -4.96 -19.66
CA ALA A 259 20.39 -6.35 -19.39
C ALA A 259 20.99 -7.38 -20.36
N GLY A 260 21.72 -6.95 -21.39
CA GLY A 260 22.38 -7.86 -22.34
C GLY A 260 21.38 -8.75 -23.09
N GLY A 261 20.19 -8.23 -23.39
CA GLY A 261 19.08 -8.97 -24.00
C GLY A 261 18.31 -9.89 -23.03
N ASN A 262 18.64 -9.90 -21.74
CA ASN A 262 17.90 -10.69 -20.73
C ASN A 262 16.71 -9.89 -20.18
N GLU A 263 15.55 -10.01 -20.82
CA GLU A 263 14.32 -9.32 -20.41
C GLU A 263 13.97 -9.57 -18.94
N SER A 264 14.09 -10.81 -18.45
CA SER A 264 13.77 -11.16 -17.05
C SER A 264 14.69 -10.47 -16.05
N LEU A 265 15.94 -10.21 -16.42
CA LEU A 265 16.88 -9.46 -15.59
C LEU A 265 16.45 -8.00 -15.47
N PHE A 266 16.15 -7.35 -16.60
CA PHE A 266 15.67 -5.97 -16.63
C PHE A 266 14.38 -5.84 -15.82
N LEU A 267 13.39 -6.70 -16.06
CA LEU A 267 12.10 -6.64 -15.37
C LEU A 267 12.24 -6.74 -13.85
N ARG A 268 13.15 -7.59 -13.36
CA ARG A 268 13.44 -7.71 -11.93
C ARG A 268 14.15 -6.49 -11.36
N ALA A 269 15.14 -5.94 -12.07
CA ALA A 269 15.84 -4.73 -11.64
C ALA A 269 14.91 -3.51 -11.64
N ALA A 270 14.10 -3.37 -12.67
CA ALA A 270 13.13 -2.28 -12.84
C ALA A 270 11.86 -2.45 -11.98
N GLY A 271 11.55 -3.67 -11.53
CA GLY A 271 10.33 -3.95 -10.76
C GLY A 271 9.04 -3.97 -11.58
N LEU A 272 9.11 -4.29 -12.87
CA LEU A 272 7.97 -4.26 -13.79
C LEU A 272 7.53 -5.66 -14.23
N GLY A 273 6.27 -5.76 -14.65
CA GLY A 273 5.77 -6.93 -15.37
C GLY A 273 6.05 -6.84 -16.87
N ALA A 274 6.37 -7.98 -17.50
CA ALA A 274 6.67 -8.07 -18.95
C ALA A 274 5.60 -7.41 -19.82
N LYS A 275 4.32 -7.66 -19.52
CA LYS A 275 3.18 -7.08 -20.26
C LYS A 275 3.15 -5.55 -20.25
N THR A 276 3.61 -4.91 -19.17
CA THR A 276 3.66 -3.45 -19.07
C THR A 276 4.71 -2.89 -20.00
N VAL A 277 5.91 -3.48 -20.01
CA VAL A 277 7.01 -3.08 -20.89
C VAL A 277 6.63 -3.29 -22.35
N ASP A 278 6.07 -4.46 -22.69
CA ASP A 278 5.57 -4.76 -24.03
C ASP A 278 4.50 -3.77 -24.50
N ALA A 279 3.53 -3.42 -23.64
CA ALA A 279 2.50 -2.44 -23.97
C ALA A 279 3.06 -1.03 -24.25
N TRP A 280 4.12 -0.62 -23.55
CA TRP A 280 4.79 0.67 -23.79
C TRP A 280 5.65 0.63 -25.06
N LEU A 281 6.43 -0.43 -25.26
CA LEU A 281 7.26 -0.62 -26.46
C LEU A 281 6.41 -0.69 -27.74
N SER A 282 5.25 -1.32 -27.68
CA SER A 282 4.28 -1.38 -28.77
C SER A 282 3.46 -0.09 -28.93
N GLY A 283 3.54 0.86 -27.99
CA GLY A 283 2.76 2.10 -28.03
C GLY A 283 1.26 1.93 -27.79
N ARG A 284 0.81 0.74 -27.34
CA ARG A 284 -0.60 0.48 -27.04
C ARG A 284 -1.11 1.23 -25.82
N MET A 285 -0.21 1.64 -24.92
CA MET A 285 -0.55 2.37 -23.71
C MET A 285 0.48 3.46 -23.40
N LEU A 286 0.01 4.62 -22.96
CA LEU A 286 0.87 5.64 -22.36
C LEU A 286 1.39 5.17 -21.00
N PRO A 287 2.64 5.51 -20.65
CA PRO A 287 3.22 5.17 -19.36
C PRO A 287 2.52 5.87 -18.19
N LYS A 288 2.34 5.16 -17.08
CA LYS A 288 1.95 5.78 -15.82
C LYS A 288 3.16 6.47 -15.21
N LEU A 289 2.98 7.71 -14.73
CA LEU A 289 4.05 8.48 -14.10
C LEU A 289 4.68 7.73 -12.91
N ASP A 290 3.86 7.13 -12.04
CA ASP A 290 4.33 6.34 -10.88
C ASP A 290 5.24 5.18 -11.28
N SER A 291 4.90 4.50 -12.37
CA SER A 291 5.68 3.38 -12.87
C SER A 291 7.03 3.84 -13.42
N LEU A 292 7.08 4.92 -14.19
CA LEU A 292 8.34 5.49 -14.68
C LEU A 292 9.21 6.03 -13.54
N LEU A 293 8.63 6.73 -12.57
CA LEU A 293 9.33 7.19 -11.36
C LEU A 293 9.96 6.01 -10.60
N THR A 294 9.23 4.90 -10.47
CA THR A 294 9.73 3.69 -9.80
C THR A 294 10.92 3.09 -10.54
N ILE A 295 10.85 3.00 -11.87
CA ILE A 295 11.95 2.47 -12.69
C ILE A 295 13.18 3.38 -12.57
N CYS A 296 13.00 4.68 -12.80
CA CYS A 296 14.07 5.67 -12.76
C CYS A 296 14.75 5.70 -11.39
N SER A 297 13.98 5.67 -10.30
CA SER A 297 14.50 5.59 -8.94
C SER A 297 15.27 4.30 -8.68
N ARG A 298 14.77 3.14 -9.15
CA ARG A 298 15.46 1.85 -9.01
C ARG A 298 16.72 1.74 -9.84
N LEU A 299 16.76 2.35 -11.03
CA LEU A 299 17.92 2.34 -11.91
C LEU A 299 18.90 3.48 -11.61
N GLY A 300 18.56 4.40 -10.70
CA GLY A 300 19.39 5.57 -10.41
C GLY A 300 19.52 6.54 -11.58
N VAL A 301 18.52 6.60 -12.47
CA VAL A 301 18.50 7.49 -13.64
C VAL A 301 17.51 8.64 -13.41
N PRO A 302 17.88 9.92 -13.64
CA PRO A 302 16.95 11.03 -13.52
C PRO A 302 15.78 10.92 -14.51
N LEU A 303 14.54 10.94 -14.02
CA LEU A 303 13.34 10.76 -14.86
C LEU A 303 13.27 11.77 -16.00
N LEU A 304 13.48 13.06 -15.71
CA LEU A 304 13.37 14.11 -16.72
C LEU A 304 14.32 13.84 -17.89
N ARG A 305 15.58 13.53 -17.57
CA ARG A 305 16.61 13.17 -18.55
C ARG A 305 16.19 11.95 -19.37
N PHE A 306 15.70 10.91 -18.71
CA PHE A 306 15.25 9.67 -19.34
C PHE A 306 14.12 9.87 -20.36
N ILE A 307 13.34 10.95 -20.26
CA ILE A 307 12.22 11.21 -21.18
C ILE A 307 12.50 12.37 -22.17
N THR A 308 13.58 13.12 -22.00
CA THR A 308 13.95 14.25 -22.86
C THR A 308 15.20 14.01 -23.69
N GLU A 309 16.08 13.10 -23.28
CA GLU A 309 17.37 12.82 -23.93
C GLU A 309 17.54 11.33 -24.26
N PRO A 310 18.28 10.99 -25.33
CA PRO A 310 18.67 9.60 -25.59
C PRO A 310 19.71 9.14 -24.57
N MET A 311 19.46 7.97 -23.98
CA MET A 311 20.39 7.36 -23.03
C MET A 311 21.45 6.54 -23.78
N SER A 312 22.72 6.78 -23.46
CA SER A 312 23.85 6.10 -24.09
C SER A 312 24.96 5.77 -23.08
N SER A 313 25.75 4.76 -23.42
CA SER A 313 26.97 4.37 -22.69
C SER A 313 27.95 5.53 -22.57
N GLY A 314 28.66 5.60 -21.43
CA GLY A 314 29.59 6.68 -21.10
C GLY A 314 28.97 7.82 -20.27
N ASN A 315 27.64 7.87 -20.12
CA ASN A 315 26.99 8.76 -19.16
C ASN A 315 27.09 8.20 -17.74
N ALA A 316 27.44 9.03 -16.75
CA ALA A 316 27.58 8.60 -15.35
C ALA A 316 26.32 7.90 -14.81
N ASP A 317 25.13 8.48 -15.03
CA ASP A 317 23.85 7.89 -14.61
C ASP A 317 23.59 6.52 -15.26
N TRP A 318 24.03 6.34 -16.51
CA TRP A 318 23.83 5.11 -17.27
C TRP A 318 24.77 4.00 -16.84
N GLU A 319 26.03 4.33 -16.54
CA GLU A 319 26.96 3.36 -15.94
C GLU A 319 26.56 2.97 -14.52
N HIS A 320 26.00 3.91 -13.75
CA HIS A 320 25.40 3.59 -12.45
C HIS A 320 24.21 2.64 -12.59
N ALA A 321 23.33 2.89 -13.57
CA ALA A 321 22.23 1.98 -13.88
C ALA A 321 22.73 0.58 -14.28
N ARG A 322 23.82 0.50 -15.06
CA ARG A 322 24.47 -0.77 -15.42
C ARG A 322 24.96 -1.52 -14.19
N GLU A 323 25.60 -0.83 -13.26
CA GLU A 323 26.04 -1.41 -11.98
C GLU A 323 24.86 -1.98 -11.20
N ILE A 324 23.77 -1.20 -11.08
CA ILE A 324 22.56 -1.63 -10.37
C ILE A 324 21.94 -2.87 -11.01
N VAL A 325 21.71 -2.86 -12.33
CA VAL A 325 21.18 -4.04 -13.05
C VAL A 325 22.13 -5.24 -12.90
N GLY A 326 23.43 -4.99 -12.89
CA GLY A 326 24.48 -5.97 -12.62
C GLY A 326 24.34 -6.67 -11.26
N ARG A 327 23.85 -5.98 -10.22
CA ARG A 327 23.60 -6.56 -8.88
C ARG A 327 22.45 -7.58 -8.89
N TYR A 328 21.49 -7.42 -9.81
CA TYR A 328 20.41 -8.37 -9.98
C TYR A 328 20.83 -9.60 -10.79
N GLN A 329 21.99 -9.59 -11.45
CA GLN A 329 22.45 -10.76 -12.20
C GLN A 329 22.66 -11.95 -11.26
N THR A 330 21.99 -13.07 -11.54
CA THR A 330 22.29 -14.31 -10.82
C THR A 330 23.68 -14.81 -11.23
N LEU A 331 24.35 -15.56 -10.36
CA LEU A 331 25.59 -16.29 -10.71
C LEU A 331 25.43 -17.09 -12.02
N ARG A 332 24.22 -17.57 -12.27
CA ARG A 332 23.81 -18.29 -13.48
C ARG A 332 23.82 -17.43 -14.75
N SER A 333 23.41 -16.16 -14.66
CA SER A 333 23.40 -15.22 -15.79
C SER A 333 24.80 -14.73 -16.15
N ARG A 334 25.70 -14.60 -15.17
CA ARG A 334 27.13 -14.25 -15.40
C ARG A 334 27.91 -15.34 -16.14
N ARG A 335 27.52 -16.61 -15.98
CA ARG A 335 28.15 -17.75 -16.67
C ARG A 335 27.61 -17.97 -18.08
N ALA A 336 26.47 -17.38 -18.46
CA ALA A 336 25.85 -17.61 -19.76
C ALA A 336 26.75 -17.26 -20.97
N PRO A 337 27.53 -16.16 -21.00
CA PRO A 337 28.45 -15.89 -22.10
C PRO A 337 29.62 -16.88 -22.13
N VAL A 338 30.19 -17.21 -20.96
CA VAL A 338 31.29 -18.17 -20.81
C VAL A 338 30.88 -19.57 -21.27
N VAL A 339 29.68 -20.01 -20.89
CA VAL A 339 29.13 -21.31 -21.27
C VAL A 339 28.81 -21.36 -22.77
N ARG A 340 28.26 -20.27 -23.35
CA ARG A 340 28.04 -20.20 -24.80
C ARG A 340 29.35 -20.23 -25.58
N ALA A 341 30.36 -19.47 -25.15
CA ALA A 341 31.68 -19.48 -25.77
C ALA A 341 32.31 -20.89 -25.76
N ALA A 342 32.24 -21.60 -24.62
CA ALA A 342 32.75 -22.97 -24.50
C ALA A 342 31.98 -23.98 -25.38
N LEU A 343 30.66 -23.83 -25.52
CA LEU A 343 29.86 -24.66 -26.43
C LEU A 343 30.20 -24.37 -27.90
N THR A 344 30.39 -23.11 -28.26
CA THR A 344 30.82 -22.72 -29.61
C THR A 344 32.22 -23.25 -29.91
N GLU A 345 33.18 -23.15 -29.00
CA GLU A 345 34.53 -23.71 -29.16
C GLU A 345 34.50 -25.23 -29.36
N ALA A 346 33.70 -25.95 -28.55
CA ALA A 346 33.54 -27.40 -28.66
C ALA A 346 32.93 -27.84 -30.01
N LEU A 347 32.07 -27.02 -30.63
CA LEU A 347 31.54 -27.28 -31.97
C LEU A 347 32.61 -27.18 -33.06
N HIS A 348 33.57 -26.27 -32.92
CA HIS A 348 34.62 -26.04 -33.92
C HIS A 348 35.84 -26.95 -33.74
N THR A 349 35.93 -27.66 -32.61
CA THR A 349 37.05 -28.58 -32.35
C THR A 349 36.88 -29.88 -33.18
N PRO A 350 37.92 -30.36 -33.89
CA PRO A 350 37.82 -31.54 -34.75
C PRO A 350 37.64 -32.84 -33.96
N GLU A 351 38.21 -32.93 -32.76
CA GLU A 351 38.01 -34.07 -31.85
C GLU A 351 36.80 -33.85 -30.93
N PRO A 352 35.84 -34.80 -30.85
CA PRO A 352 34.65 -34.63 -30.03
C PRO A 352 35.00 -34.77 -28.54
N ARG A 353 34.85 -33.68 -27.78
CA ARG A 353 34.99 -33.69 -26.31
C ARG A 353 33.74 -34.29 -25.65
N SER A 354 33.93 -34.95 -24.50
CA SER A 354 32.79 -35.42 -23.70
C SER A 354 31.97 -34.23 -23.20
N LEU A 355 30.64 -34.37 -23.24
CA LEU A 355 29.74 -33.36 -22.69
C LEU A 355 29.95 -33.15 -21.18
N SER A 356 30.45 -34.18 -20.48
CA SER A 356 30.83 -34.08 -19.06
C SER A 356 32.09 -33.24 -18.88
N ASP A 357 33.05 -33.31 -19.80
CA ASP A 357 34.29 -32.51 -19.74
C ASP A 357 34.01 -31.04 -20.03
N ILE A 358 33.17 -30.76 -21.03
CA ILE A 358 32.71 -29.41 -21.33
C ILE A 358 31.96 -28.84 -20.12
N ALA A 359 31.11 -29.65 -19.48
CA ALA A 359 30.38 -29.25 -18.27
C ALA A 359 31.35 -28.95 -17.11
N CYS A 360 32.36 -29.80 -16.91
CA CYS A 360 33.38 -29.62 -15.87
C CYS A 360 34.23 -28.36 -16.10
N GLN A 361 34.65 -28.10 -17.35
CA GLN A 361 35.42 -26.92 -17.76
C GLN A 361 34.71 -25.61 -17.40
N VAL A 362 33.39 -25.55 -17.55
CA VAL A 362 32.56 -24.38 -17.19
C VAL A 362 32.02 -24.43 -15.76
N GLY A 363 32.45 -25.42 -14.97
CA GLY A 363 32.14 -25.56 -13.54
C GLY A 363 30.74 -26.09 -13.23
N PHE A 364 30.18 -26.98 -14.06
CA PHE A 364 28.98 -27.76 -13.80
C PHE A 364 29.30 -29.22 -13.47
N LYS A 365 28.51 -29.80 -12.57
CA LYS A 365 28.61 -31.22 -12.19
C LYS A 365 27.90 -32.18 -13.16
N HIS A 366 26.98 -31.68 -13.99
CA HIS A 366 26.15 -32.48 -14.89
C HIS A 366 25.98 -31.80 -16.25
N GLU A 367 26.12 -32.58 -17.33
CA GLU A 367 26.05 -32.11 -18.72
C GLU A 367 24.68 -31.57 -19.13
N GLN A 368 23.60 -32.08 -18.52
CA GLN A 368 22.23 -31.58 -18.75
C GLN A 368 22.06 -30.09 -18.38
N SER A 369 22.99 -29.53 -17.60
CA SER A 369 23.02 -28.10 -17.27
C SER A 369 23.30 -27.23 -18.50
N LEU A 370 24.08 -27.73 -19.48
CA LEU A 370 24.50 -27.02 -20.68
C LEU A 370 23.33 -26.78 -21.65
N ARG A 371 22.40 -27.74 -21.75
CA ARG A 371 21.19 -27.67 -22.60
C ARG A 371 20.37 -26.40 -22.37
N LYS A 372 20.40 -25.84 -21.16
CA LYS A 372 19.61 -24.66 -20.77
C LYS A 372 20.17 -23.34 -21.30
N TYR A 373 21.40 -23.31 -21.83
CA TYR A 373 22.07 -22.09 -22.30
C TYR A 373 22.11 -21.98 -23.82
N ASP A 374 22.25 -23.11 -24.51
CA ASP A 374 22.13 -23.21 -25.97
C ASP A 374 21.62 -24.61 -26.37
N PRO A 375 20.30 -24.77 -26.55
CA PRO A 375 19.71 -26.07 -26.88
C PRO A 375 20.13 -26.62 -28.24
N ALA A 376 20.43 -25.74 -29.21
CA ALA A 376 20.80 -26.12 -30.56
C ALA A 376 22.24 -26.65 -30.60
N ALA A 377 23.18 -25.90 -30.01
CA ALA A 377 24.57 -26.33 -29.90
C ALA A 377 24.72 -27.62 -29.08
N PHE A 378 23.95 -27.75 -27.98
CA PHE A 378 23.95 -28.95 -27.14
C PHE A 378 23.46 -30.19 -27.91
N GLY A 379 22.41 -30.06 -28.74
CA GLY A 379 21.90 -31.17 -29.55
C GLY A 379 22.94 -31.73 -30.51
N VAL A 380 23.63 -30.86 -31.24
CA VAL A 380 24.69 -31.27 -32.19
C VAL A 380 25.86 -31.95 -31.48
N LEU A 381 26.24 -31.50 -30.28
CA LEU A 381 27.31 -32.13 -29.50
C LEU A 381 26.90 -33.50 -28.93
N VAL A 382 25.62 -33.68 -28.57
CA VAL A 382 25.08 -34.99 -28.17
C VAL A 382 25.16 -35.98 -29.32
N GLU A 383 24.77 -35.58 -30.54
CA GLU A 383 24.84 -36.44 -31.73
C GLU A 383 26.29 -36.83 -32.06
N ARG A 384 27.23 -35.88 -32.02
CA ARG A 384 28.67 -36.16 -32.22
C ARG A 384 29.24 -37.09 -31.15
N HIS A 385 28.78 -37.01 -29.91
CA HIS A 385 29.23 -37.90 -28.83
C HIS A 385 28.59 -39.29 -28.90
N GLN A 386 27.31 -39.38 -29.28
CA GLN A 386 26.62 -40.66 -29.48
C GLN A 386 27.23 -41.47 -30.64
N ALA A 387 27.67 -40.82 -31.71
CA ALA A 387 28.37 -41.47 -32.82
C ALA A 387 29.68 -42.17 -32.37
N LEU A 388 30.33 -41.72 -31.29
CA LEU A 388 31.52 -42.36 -30.71
C LEU A 388 31.20 -43.54 -29.77
N GLN A 389 30.06 -43.48 -29.07
CA GLN A 389 29.65 -44.51 -28.10
C GLN A 389 29.19 -45.82 -28.76
N VAL A 390 28.77 -45.78 -30.03
CA VAL A 390 28.38 -46.97 -30.81
C VAL A 390 29.56 -47.92 -31.08
N PHE A 391 30.81 -47.47 -30.90
CA PHE A 391 32.02 -48.27 -31.15
C PHE A 391 32.67 -48.90 -29.91
N LYS A 392 32.11 -48.73 -28.70
CA LYS A 392 32.66 -49.31 -27.46
C LYS A 392 31.56 -49.93 -26.58
N GLY A 393 30.99 -51.05 -27.03
CA GLY A 393 30.13 -51.90 -26.21
C GLY A 393 30.79 -53.24 -25.92
N GLN A 394 31.28 -53.44 -24.69
CA GLN A 394 31.44 -54.77 -24.06
C GLN A 394 30.78 -54.75 -22.66
N PRO A 395 30.32 -55.90 -22.13
CA PRO A 395 29.21 -55.98 -21.19
C PRO A 395 29.59 -55.78 -19.72
N ASP A 396 28.76 -55.05 -18.99
CA ASP A 396 28.89 -54.75 -17.55
C ASP A 396 28.19 -55.79 -16.65
N ALA A 397 28.94 -56.26 -15.64
CA ALA A 397 28.64 -56.38 -14.19
C ALA A 397 27.22 -56.69 -13.65
N THR A 398 26.25 -57.15 -14.45
CA THR A 398 24.86 -57.39 -14.00
C THR A 398 24.51 -58.86 -13.73
N ASP A 399 25.43 -59.80 -13.95
CA ASP A 399 25.21 -61.24 -13.72
C ASP A 399 25.58 -61.75 -12.31
N SER A 400 25.91 -60.87 -11.36
CA SER A 400 26.32 -61.27 -10.00
C SER A 400 25.26 -61.16 -8.90
N ILE A 401 24.01 -60.77 -9.20
CA ILE A 401 22.93 -60.75 -8.19
C ILE A 401 22.15 -62.08 -8.25
N PRO A 402 22.17 -62.91 -7.20
CA PRO A 402 21.41 -64.16 -7.19
C PRO A 402 19.90 -63.90 -7.31
N SER A 403 19.22 -64.59 -8.23
CA SER A 403 17.78 -64.45 -8.47
C SER A 403 16.92 -64.53 -7.21
N ARG A 404 17.31 -65.40 -6.27
CA ARG A 404 16.64 -65.57 -4.97
C ARG A 404 16.57 -64.29 -4.14
N ARG A 405 17.63 -63.47 -4.15
CA ARG A 405 17.68 -62.20 -3.41
C ARG A 405 16.73 -61.15 -4.00
N VAL A 406 16.51 -61.20 -5.31
CA VAL A 406 15.57 -60.31 -6.02
C VAL A 406 14.13 -60.72 -5.74
N GLU A 407 13.83 -62.02 -5.75
CA GLU A 407 12.51 -62.56 -5.39
C GLU A 407 12.14 -62.25 -3.94
N GLU A 408 13.06 -62.48 -2.99
CA GLU A 408 12.86 -62.15 -1.57
C GLU A 408 12.60 -60.64 -1.38
N ALA A 409 13.33 -59.77 -2.09
CA ALA A 409 13.10 -58.33 -2.02
C ALA A 409 11.74 -57.90 -2.58
N LEU A 410 11.27 -58.54 -3.66
CA LEU A 410 9.95 -58.29 -4.25
C LEU A 410 8.80 -58.83 -3.38
N GLU A 411 8.97 -59.98 -2.73
CA GLU A 411 8.01 -60.50 -1.75
C GLU A 411 7.91 -59.64 -0.50
N VAL A 412 9.04 -59.14 0.02
CA VAL A 412 9.06 -58.21 1.15
C VAL A 412 8.37 -56.90 0.77
N ALA A 413 8.66 -56.36 -0.42
CA ALA A 413 7.99 -55.17 -0.95
C ALA A 413 6.45 -55.37 -1.08
N LEU A 414 6.02 -56.56 -1.49
CA LEU A 414 4.60 -56.92 -1.58
C LEU A 414 3.90 -57.02 -0.22
N ARG A 415 4.62 -57.12 0.90
CA ARG A 415 4.03 -57.16 2.25
C ARG A 415 4.02 -55.81 2.97
N GLN A 416 4.78 -54.82 2.47
CA GLN A 416 4.85 -53.49 3.06
C GLN A 416 3.54 -52.69 2.88
N ASP A 417 3.28 -51.80 3.84
CA ASP A 417 2.20 -50.81 3.81
C ASP A 417 2.74 -49.45 4.31
N PRO A 418 2.97 -48.45 3.44
CA PRO A 418 2.68 -48.44 1.99
C PRO A 418 3.62 -49.32 1.16
N PRO A 419 3.17 -49.89 0.02
CA PRO A 419 4.02 -50.66 -0.88
C PRO A 419 5.07 -49.74 -1.57
N PRO A 420 6.36 -50.13 -1.59
CA PRO A 420 7.42 -49.34 -2.22
C PRO A 420 7.32 -49.40 -3.75
N SER A 421 7.87 -48.40 -4.44
CA SER A 421 7.86 -48.40 -5.90
C SER A 421 8.88 -49.39 -6.47
N LEU A 422 8.66 -49.87 -7.69
CA LEU A 422 9.65 -50.72 -8.40
C LEU A 422 11.03 -50.04 -8.50
N HIS A 423 11.07 -48.71 -8.54
CA HIS A 423 12.32 -47.95 -8.54
C HIS A 423 13.02 -48.03 -7.18
N ASP A 424 12.28 -47.94 -6.07
CA ASP A 424 12.86 -48.05 -4.72
C ASP A 424 13.41 -49.47 -4.46
N VAL A 425 12.74 -50.51 -5.00
CA VAL A 425 13.22 -51.90 -4.95
C VAL A 425 14.46 -52.09 -5.84
N SER A 426 14.54 -51.42 -7.00
CA SER A 426 15.77 -51.38 -7.82
C SER A 426 16.94 -50.77 -7.07
N LEU A 427 16.72 -49.65 -6.39
CA LEU A 427 17.75 -48.96 -5.62
C LEU A 427 18.23 -49.79 -4.41
N SER A 428 17.32 -50.49 -3.72
CA SER A 428 17.70 -51.36 -2.59
C SER A 428 18.52 -52.59 -3.02
N LEU A 429 18.42 -52.99 -4.29
CA LEU A 429 19.20 -54.05 -4.91
C LEU A 429 20.50 -53.54 -5.58
N GLY A 430 20.77 -52.23 -5.54
CA GLY A 430 21.96 -51.61 -6.15
C GLY A 430 21.89 -51.50 -7.67
N LEU A 431 20.69 -51.61 -8.26
CA LEU A 431 20.47 -51.54 -9.71
C LEU A 431 20.19 -50.10 -10.15
N PRO A 432 20.75 -49.65 -11.29
CA PRO A 432 20.62 -48.28 -11.79
C PRO A 432 19.22 -47.94 -12.31
N GLY A 433 18.34 -48.94 -12.55
CA GLY A 433 16.99 -48.70 -13.04
C GLY A 433 16.08 -49.93 -13.00
N ALA A 434 14.78 -49.68 -13.00
CA ALA A 434 13.73 -50.70 -12.86
C ALA A 434 13.46 -51.54 -14.13
N SER A 435 14.08 -51.20 -15.27
CA SER A 435 13.92 -51.92 -16.54
C SER A 435 14.41 -53.36 -16.44
N TRP A 436 15.58 -53.58 -15.84
CA TRP A 436 16.17 -54.90 -15.66
C TRP A 436 15.28 -55.83 -14.81
N LEU A 437 14.66 -55.29 -13.73
CA LEU A 437 13.73 -56.04 -12.89
C LEU A 437 12.45 -56.41 -13.64
N ALA A 438 11.91 -55.48 -14.44
CA ALA A 438 10.70 -55.69 -15.22
C ALA A 438 10.88 -56.73 -16.34
N GLU A 439 12.07 -56.81 -16.92
CA GLU A 439 12.42 -57.77 -17.98
C GLU A 439 12.65 -59.18 -17.43
N ARG A 440 13.37 -59.32 -16.30
CA ARG A 440 13.80 -60.64 -15.77
C ARG A 440 12.82 -61.26 -14.76
N PHE A 441 12.05 -60.44 -14.02
CA PHE A 441 11.08 -60.87 -13.00
C PHE A 441 9.69 -60.24 -13.22
N SER A 442 9.14 -60.45 -14.42
CA SER A 442 7.96 -59.73 -14.89
C SER A 442 6.67 -59.97 -14.06
N GLU A 443 6.44 -61.19 -13.57
CA GLU A 443 5.24 -61.53 -12.77
C GLU A 443 5.23 -60.87 -11.38
N PRO A 444 6.27 -61.03 -10.52
CA PRO A 444 6.32 -60.34 -9.22
C PRO A 444 6.34 -58.82 -9.36
N CYS A 445 6.99 -58.28 -10.40
CA CYS A 445 6.99 -56.85 -10.68
C CYS A 445 5.59 -56.34 -11.07
N ARG A 446 4.83 -57.10 -11.88
CA ARG A 446 3.42 -56.79 -12.21
C ARG A 446 2.56 -56.80 -10.96
N ALA A 447 2.71 -57.79 -10.09
CA ALA A 447 1.96 -57.89 -8.83
C ALA A 447 2.22 -56.69 -7.91
N LEU A 448 3.48 -56.26 -7.76
CA LEU A 448 3.84 -55.10 -6.93
C LEU A 448 3.28 -53.79 -7.51
N VAL A 449 3.30 -53.64 -8.84
CA VAL A 449 2.70 -52.48 -9.53
C VAL A 449 1.18 -52.47 -9.35
N GLN A 450 0.51 -53.62 -9.45
CA GLN A 450 -0.93 -53.75 -9.22
C GLN A 450 -1.29 -53.39 -7.77
N ARG A 451 -0.63 -53.98 -6.77
CA ARG A 451 -0.81 -53.62 -5.35
C ARG A 451 -0.59 -52.13 -5.09
N SER A 452 0.44 -51.54 -5.69
CA SER A 452 0.74 -50.11 -5.58
C SER A 452 -0.30 -49.22 -6.27
N ARG A 453 -0.99 -49.71 -7.31
CA ARG A 453 -2.12 -49.02 -7.94
C ARG A 453 -3.37 -49.12 -7.07
N GLU A 454 -3.67 -50.29 -6.52
CA GLU A 454 -4.79 -50.52 -5.62
C GLU A 454 -4.68 -49.71 -4.32
N TYR A 455 -3.50 -49.71 -3.69
CA TYR A 455 -3.23 -48.88 -2.51
C TYR A 455 -3.47 -47.39 -2.79
N ARG A 456 -2.96 -46.87 -3.92
CA ARG A 456 -3.20 -45.47 -4.33
C ARG A 456 -4.66 -45.18 -4.62
N ARG A 457 -5.41 -46.14 -5.17
CA ARG A 457 -6.86 -46.01 -5.41
C ARG A 457 -7.64 -45.99 -4.10
N ASN A 458 -7.38 -46.92 -3.19
CA ASN A 458 -8.06 -47.00 -1.89
C ASN A 458 -7.76 -45.76 -1.04
N ARG A 459 -6.50 -45.32 -0.99
CA ARG A 459 -6.12 -44.08 -0.29
C ARG A 459 -6.84 -42.85 -0.86
N ARG A 460 -7.11 -42.79 -2.17
CA ARG A 460 -7.91 -41.70 -2.75
C ARG A 460 -9.37 -41.78 -2.31
N LEU A 461 -9.97 -42.96 -2.27
CA LEU A 461 -11.35 -43.15 -1.77
C LEU A 461 -11.47 -42.78 -0.28
N ASP A 462 -10.46 -43.08 0.53
CA ASP A 462 -10.46 -42.68 1.94
C ASP A 462 -10.35 -41.16 2.11
N VAL A 463 -9.52 -40.50 1.28
CA VAL A 463 -9.44 -39.03 1.26
C VAL A 463 -10.77 -38.42 0.80
N GLU A 464 -11.44 -39.01 -0.18
CA GLU A 464 -12.76 -38.57 -0.66
C GLU A 464 -13.80 -38.60 0.46
N LYS A 465 -13.89 -39.70 1.21
CA LYS A 465 -14.79 -39.80 2.39
C LYS A 465 -14.51 -38.72 3.44
N VAL A 466 -13.24 -38.40 3.70
CA VAL A 466 -12.86 -37.33 4.64
C VAL A 466 -13.30 -35.96 4.12
N LEU A 467 -13.21 -35.72 2.81
CA LEU A 467 -13.67 -34.46 2.19
C LEU A 467 -15.20 -34.34 2.25
N GLU A 468 -15.93 -35.42 1.99
CA GLU A 468 -17.40 -35.47 2.10
C GLU A 468 -17.88 -35.23 3.54
N ALA A 469 -17.23 -35.86 4.53
CA ALA A 469 -17.52 -35.62 5.95
C ALA A 469 -17.23 -34.15 6.35
N ALA A 470 -16.17 -33.55 5.81
CA ALA A 470 -15.82 -32.15 6.06
C ALA A 470 -16.84 -31.15 5.45
N LEU A 471 -17.60 -31.55 4.42
CA LEU A 471 -18.61 -30.69 3.80
C LEU A 471 -19.85 -30.49 4.68
N ILE A 472 -20.14 -31.42 5.58
CA ILE A 472 -21.30 -31.36 6.48
C ILE A 472 -20.96 -30.89 7.90
N GLU A 473 -19.69 -30.68 8.21
CA GLU A 473 -19.21 -30.25 9.53
C GLU A 473 -19.58 -28.77 9.83
N GLU A 474 -19.98 -28.51 11.08
CA GLU A 474 -20.19 -27.17 11.64
C GLU A 474 -19.39 -26.98 12.93
N PRO A 475 -18.50 -25.96 13.03
CA PRO A 475 -18.24 -24.93 12.02
C PRO A 475 -17.48 -25.47 10.80
N PRO A 476 -17.67 -24.88 9.60
CA PRO A 476 -17.04 -25.37 8.37
C PRO A 476 -15.50 -25.37 8.50
N PRO A 477 -14.82 -26.51 8.29
CA PRO A 477 -13.38 -26.62 8.43
C PRO A 477 -12.67 -25.88 7.29
N THR A 478 -11.46 -25.37 7.57
CA THR A 478 -10.63 -24.76 6.52
C THR A 478 -9.98 -25.85 5.67
N ILE A 479 -9.67 -25.53 4.42
CA ILE A 479 -8.91 -26.43 3.52
C ILE A 479 -7.58 -26.87 4.17
N ARG A 480 -6.97 -26.00 4.98
CA ARG A 480 -5.74 -26.32 5.71
C ARG A 480 -5.97 -27.33 6.85
N GLU A 481 -7.05 -27.18 7.62
CA GLU A 481 -7.43 -28.14 8.66
C GLU A 481 -7.74 -29.51 8.05
N VAL A 482 -8.47 -29.55 6.93
CA VAL A 482 -8.77 -30.79 6.21
C VAL A 482 -7.50 -31.41 5.62
N ALA A 483 -6.59 -30.60 5.04
CA ALA A 483 -5.30 -31.07 4.53
C ALA A 483 -4.40 -31.66 5.64
N ASN A 484 -4.42 -31.06 6.84
CA ASN A 484 -3.67 -31.60 7.97
C ASN A 484 -4.21 -32.96 8.44
N ARG A 485 -5.55 -33.16 8.45
CA ARG A 485 -6.18 -34.44 8.84
C ARG A 485 -5.74 -35.61 7.95
N ILE A 486 -5.45 -35.34 6.68
CA ILE A 486 -4.98 -36.33 5.70
C ILE A 486 -3.44 -36.40 5.59
N GLY A 487 -2.70 -35.72 6.47
CA GLY A 487 -1.24 -35.74 6.52
C GLY A 487 -0.54 -34.92 5.43
N HIS A 488 -1.24 -33.99 4.78
CA HIS A 488 -0.68 -33.12 3.74
C HIS A 488 -0.38 -31.71 4.27
N ARG A 489 0.79 -31.16 3.89
CA ARG A 489 1.21 -29.81 4.33
C ARG A 489 0.36 -28.68 3.73
N ASN A 490 -0.29 -28.90 2.58
CA ASN A 490 -1.13 -27.90 1.92
C ASN A 490 -2.25 -28.56 1.10
N GLY A 491 -3.25 -27.76 0.72
CA GLY A 491 -4.42 -28.22 -0.04
C GLY A 491 -4.22 -28.35 -1.56
N GLN A 492 -3.00 -28.18 -2.09
CA GLN A 492 -2.78 -28.23 -3.54
C GLN A 492 -3.03 -29.63 -4.10
N THR A 493 -2.65 -30.67 -3.36
CA THR A 493 -2.92 -32.07 -3.73
C THR A 493 -4.41 -32.35 -3.81
N LEU A 494 -5.21 -31.80 -2.88
CA LEU A 494 -6.67 -31.91 -2.89
C LEU A 494 -7.30 -31.26 -4.11
N ARG A 495 -6.82 -30.07 -4.50
CA ARG A 495 -7.28 -29.36 -5.69
C ARG A 495 -7.01 -30.15 -6.98
N THR A 496 -5.92 -30.90 -7.03
CA THR A 496 -5.57 -31.74 -8.19
C THR A 496 -6.36 -33.04 -8.22
N TRP A 497 -6.67 -33.64 -7.07
CA TRP A 497 -7.37 -34.94 -7.01
C TRP A 497 -8.89 -34.80 -7.04
N PHE A 498 -9.46 -33.78 -6.39
CA PHE A 498 -10.90 -33.58 -6.23
C PHE A 498 -11.27 -32.10 -6.42
N PRO A 499 -11.25 -31.56 -7.65
CA PRO A 499 -11.48 -30.15 -7.91
C PRO A 499 -12.88 -29.67 -7.46
N ASP A 500 -13.91 -30.50 -7.60
CA ASP A 500 -15.29 -30.15 -7.26
C ASP A 500 -15.50 -30.09 -5.74
N LEU A 501 -15.04 -31.12 -5.00
CA LEU A 501 -15.08 -31.14 -3.53
C LEU A 501 -14.22 -30.02 -2.93
N TYR A 502 -13.06 -29.74 -3.53
CA TYR A 502 -12.23 -28.60 -3.15
C TYR A 502 -12.96 -27.27 -3.34
N GLY A 503 -13.66 -27.09 -4.48
CA GLY A 503 -14.48 -25.91 -4.75
C GLY A 503 -15.62 -25.75 -3.73
N ALA A 504 -16.32 -26.84 -3.41
CA ALA A 504 -17.39 -26.85 -2.42
C ALA A 504 -16.89 -26.50 -1.00
N LEU A 505 -15.75 -27.06 -0.58
CA LEU A 505 -15.10 -26.72 0.69
C LEU A 505 -14.63 -25.27 0.73
N ALA A 506 -14.04 -24.76 -0.38
CA ALA A 506 -13.65 -23.36 -0.50
C ALA A 506 -14.87 -22.43 -0.38
N ALA A 507 -15.99 -22.77 -1.03
CA ALA A 507 -17.23 -22.00 -0.96
C ALA A 507 -17.90 -22.03 0.43
N ARG A 508 -17.73 -23.11 1.22
CA ARG A 508 -18.16 -23.14 2.63
C ARG A 508 -17.21 -22.38 3.55
N SER A 509 -15.92 -22.28 3.21
CA SER A 509 -14.96 -21.53 4.02
C SER A 509 -15.28 -20.03 4.10
N SER A 510 -15.93 -19.44 3.09
CA SER A 510 -16.46 -18.07 3.16
C SER A 510 -17.62 -17.95 4.15
N ARG A 511 -18.52 -18.95 4.21
CA ARG A 511 -19.60 -19.04 5.21
C ARG A 511 -19.10 -19.16 6.66
N ARG A 512 -17.85 -19.60 6.88
CA ARG A 512 -17.21 -19.60 8.21
C ARG A 512 -17.10 -18.18 8.77
N ARG A 513 -16.82 -17.21 7.91
CA ARG A 513 -16.75 -15.80 8.32
C ARG A 513 -18.12 -15.31 8.76
N ASP A 514 -19.17 -15.65 8.02
CA ASP A 514 -20.55 -15.26 8.35
C ASP A 514 -21.01 -15.93 9.64
N TRP A 515 -20.73 -17.22 9.83
CA TRP A 515 -21.00 -17.93 11.08
C TRP A 515 -20.25 -17.32 12.28
N TRP A 516 -18.97 -16.96 12.09
CA TRP A 516 -18.17 -16.32 13.14
C TRP A 516 -18.71 -14.93 13.47
N LEU A 517 -19.09 -14.13 12.47
CA LEU A 517 -19.71 -12.83 12.66
C LEU A 517 -21.04 -12.96 13.43
N ALA A 518 -21.89 -13.92 13.05
CA ALA A 518 -23.15 -14.17 13.74
C ALA A 518 -22.94 -14.60 15.21
N LYS A 519 -21.95 -15.45 15.47
CA LYS A 519 -21.58 -15.87 16.84
C LYS A 519 -21.10 -14.69 17.69
N VAL A 520 -20.23 -13.85 17.14
CA VAL A 520 -19.72 -12.65 17.85
C VAL A 520 -20.82 -11.61 18.05
N GLN A 521 -21.71 -11.44 17.08
CA GLN A 521 -22.88 -10.56 17.20
C GLN A 521 -23.81 -11.03 18.32
N SER A 522 -24.15 -12.33 18.37
CA SER A 522 -24.97 -12.90 19.44
C SER A 522 -24.35 -12.69 20.82
N PHE A 523 -23.02 -12.84 20.94
CA PHE A 523 -22.31 -12.58 22.20
C PHE A 523 -22.39 -11.09 22.63
N LEU A 524 -22.30 -10.17 21.67
CA LEU A 524 -22.46 -8.73 21.94
C LEU A 524 -23.90 -8.38 22.34
N GLU A 525 -24.91 -8.94 21.67
CA GLU A 525 -26.32 -8.73 21.98
C GLU A 525 -26.67 -9.24 23.40
N GLU A 526 -26.16 -10.42 23.77
CA GLU A 526 -26.28 -10.95 25.12
C GLU A 526 -25.61 -10.01 26.15
N ALA A 527 -24.39 -9.56 25.88
CA ALA A 527 -23.67 -8.65 26.76
C ALA A 527 -24.36 -7.29 26.94
N VAL A 528 -25.08 -6.78 25.93
CA VAL A 528 -25.86 -5.54 26.04
C VAL A 528 -27.03 -5.69 27.00
N THR A 529 -27.61 -6.87 27.10
CA THR A 529 -28.78 -7.14 27.97
C THR A 529 -28.42 -7.55 29.40
N GLN A 530 -27.15 -7.89 29.66
CA GLN A 530 -26.68 -8.31 30.99
C GLN A 530 -26.80 -7.19 32.06
N GLU A 531 -27.12 -7.60 33.30
CA GLU A 531 -27.11 -6.78 34.51
C GLU A 531 -26.31 -7.47 35.64
N PRO A 532 -25.23 -6.85 36.15
CA PRO A 532 -24.69 -5.54 35.78
C PRO A 532 -24.05 -5.53 34.38
N PRO A 533 -24.12 -4.42 33.63
CA PRO A 533 -23.57 -4.35 32.28
C PRO A 533 -22.04 -4.55 32.32
N PRO A 534 -21.49 -5.51 31.55
CA PRO A 534 -20.06 -5.78 31.53
C PRO A 534 -19.27 -4.64 30.85
N SER A 535 -17.97 -4.53 31.13
CA SER A 535 -17.11 -3.57 30.42
C SER A 535 -16.83 -4.06 28.99
N GLY A 536 -16.59 -3.12 28.07
CA GLY A 536 -16.21 -3.47 26.69
C GLY A 536 -14.96 -4.36 26.64
N GLU A 537 -14.00 -4.16 27.55
CA GLU A 537 -12.80 -5.03 27.63
C GLU A 537 -13.12 -6.44 28.11
N ALA A 538 -14.04 -6.61 29.07
CA ALA A 538 -14.45 -7.93 29.53
C ALA A 538 -15.18 -8.71 28.43
N VAL A 539 -16.03 -8.03 27.65
CA VAL A 539 -16.74 -8.63 26.50
C VAL A 539 -15.77 -8.98 25.37
N ALA A 540 -14.80 -8.12 25.09
CA ALA A 540 -13.75 -8.39 24.11
C ALA A 540 -12.91 -9.62 24.50
N ALA A 541 -12.52 -9.73 25.77
CA ALA A 541 -11.81 -10.88 26.30
C ALA A 541 -12.65 -12.17 26.21
N GLY A 542 -13.94 -12.11 26.57
CA GLY A 542 -14.86 -13.25 26.49
C GLY A 542 -15.13 -13.73 25.05
N ALA A 543 -15.17 -12.81 24.09
CA ALA A 543 -15.29 -13.13 22.67
C ALA A 543 -13.98 -13.64 22.04
N GLY A 544 -12.83 -13.46 22.71
CA GLY A 544 -11.51 -13.78 22.15
C GLY A 544 -11.10 -12.83 21.01
N VAL A 545 -11.61 -11.60 20.99
CA VAL A 545 -11.41 -10.62 19.91
C VAL A 545 -10.96 -9.29 20.50
N ALA A 546 -10.01 -8.60 19.85
CA ALA A 546 -9.58 -7.29 20.30
C ALA A 546 -10.72 -6.25 20.23
N SER A 547 -10.81 -5.39 21.25
CA SER A 547 -11.85 -4.34 21.36
C SER A 547 -11.87 -3.39 20.16
N SER A 548 -10.70 -3.10 19.56
CA SER A 548 -10.56 -2.28 18.36
C SER A 548 -11.22 -2.92 17.12
N HIS A 549 -11.22 -4.25 17.08
CA HIS A 549 -11.79 -5.02 15.98
C HIS A 549 -13.31 -5.11 16.12
N LEU A 550 -13.84 -5.35 17.34
CA LEU A 550 -15.28 -5.32 17.60
C LEU A 550 -15.90 -3.95 17.29
N ARG A 551 -15.21 -2.86 17.64
CA ARG A 551 -15.62 -1.49 17.30
C ARG A 551 -15.74 -1.26 15.79
N THR A 552 -14.92 -1.94 15.00
CA THR A 552 -14.93 -1.81 13.53
C THR A 552 -16.03 -2.67 12.91
N LEU A 553 -16.27 -3.87 13.45
CA LEU A 553 -17.24 -4.83 12.90
C LEU A 553 -18.69 -4.53 13.32
N PHE A 554 -18.91 -4.12 14.56
CA PHE A 554 -20.25 -3.86 15.13
C PHE A 554 -20.29 -2.51 15.85
N PRO A 555 -20.18 -1.38 15.12
CA PRO A 555 -20.02 -0.05 15.70
C PRO A 555 -21.22 0.41 16.54
N ASP A 556 -22.42 -0.08 16.24
CA ASP A 556 -23.66 0.33 16.91
C ASP A 556 -23.81 -0.40 18.24
N LEU A 557 -23.76 -1.74 18.23
CA LEU A 557 -23.78 -2.58 19.43
C LEU A 557 -22.63 -2.24 20.40
N TRP A 558 -21.44 -1.95 19.85
CA TRP A 558 -20.30 -1.55 20.67
C TRP A 558 -20.54 -0.20 21.38
N ARG A 559 -21.10 0.80 20.68
CA ARG A 559 -21.42 2.10 21.28
C ARG A 559 -22.48 1.96 22.37
N GLU A 560 -23.49 1.13 22.13
CA GLU A 560 -24.55 0.87 23.10
C GLU A 560 -24.02 0.21 24.38
N LEU A 561 -23.21 -0.84 24.25
CA LEU A 561 -22.59 -1.52 25.37
C LEU A 561 -21.74 -0.58 26.23
N VAL A 562 -20.86 0.19 25.58
CA VAL A 562 -19.99 1.16 26.27
C VAL A 562 -20.80 2.25 26.96
N ALA A 563 -21.85 2.77 26.31
CA ALA A 563 -22.72 3.78 26.89
C ALA A 563 -23.50 3.25 28.11
N ARG A 564 -24.01 2.02 28.04
CA ARG A 564 -24.75 1.36 29.13
C ARG A 564 -23.83 1.10 30.33
N HIS A 565 -22.63 0.57 30.09
CA HIS A 565 -21.63 0.38 31.16
C HIS A 565 -21.22 1.71 31.82
N ALA A 566 -20.96 2.75 31.02
CA ALA A 566 -20.62 4.08 31.55
C ALA A 566 -21.76 4.68 32.39
N THR A 567 -23.00 4.52 31.95
CA THR A 567 -24.19 4.97 32.69
C THR A 567 -24.33 4.23 34.01
N TYR A 568 -24.18 2.90 34.01
CA TYR A 568 -24.22 2.07 35.22
C TYR A 568 -23.11 2.45 36.21
N LYS A 569 -21.85 2.58 35.77
CA LYS A 569 -20.74 3.05 36.64
C LYS A 569 -20.97 4.46 37.16
N GLY A 570 -21.61 5.33 36.36
CA GLY A 570 -22.02 6.66 36.79
C GLY A 570 -23.07 6.62 37.91
N GLN A 571 -24.11 5.80 37.76
CA GLN A 571 -25.17 5.59 38.74
C GLN A 571 -24.65 4.91 40.02
N GLU A 572 -23.86 3.85 39.89
CA GLU A 572 -23.18 3.15 40.98
C GLU A 572 -22.26 4.12 41.74
N GLY A 573 -21.47 4.94 41.03
CA GLY A 573 -20.65 5.98 41.63
C GLY A 573 -21.46 7.08 42.32
N ALA A 574 -22.64 7.44 41.80
CA ALA A 574 -23.55 8.40 42.45
C ALA A 574 -24.22 7.80 43.69
N TRP A 575 -24.62 6.53 43.66
CA TRP A 575 -25.17 5.79 44.79
C TRP A 575 -24.13 5.64 45.91
N ASN A 576 -22.92 5.19 45.58
CA ASN A 576 -21.79 5.10 46.52
C ASN A 576 -21.44 6.47 47.12
N ARG A 577 -21.48 7.56 46.33
CA ARG A 577 -21.26 8.93 46.83
C ARG A 577 -22.37 9.40 47.78
N ARG A 578 -23.63 9.06 47.51
CA ARG A 578 -24.76 9.38 48.40
C ARG A 578 -24.65 8.63 49.72
N GLY A 579 -24.44 7.31 49.69
CA GLY A 579 -24.22 6.52 50.90
C GLY A 579 -23.03 7.00 51.73
N PHE A 580 -21.93 7.39 51.07
CA PHE A 580 -20.78 8.01 51.75
C PHE A 580 -21.15 9.36 52.40
N GLN A 581 -21.89 10.23 51.71
CA GLN A 581 -22.34 11.51 52.26
C GLN A 581 -23.28 11.33 53.45
N GLU A 582 -24.21 10.38 53.38
CA GLU A 582 -25.13 10.04 54.48
C GLU A 582 -24.37 9.54 55.71
N THR A 583 -23.36 8.67 55.51
CA THR A 583 -22.51 8.18 56.59
C THR A 583 -21.72 9.31 57.25
N VAL A 584 -21.09 10.17 56.44
CA VAL A 584 -20.38 11.38 56.93
C VAL A 584 -21.32 12.30 57.70
N ARG A 585 -22.53 12.50 57.18
CA ARG A 585 -23.54 13.36 57.79
C ARG A 585 -24.00 12.80 59.14
N GLY A 586 -24.26 11.50 59.25
CA GLY A 586 -24.60 10.84 60.52
C GLY A 586 -23.50 11.03 61.58
N ILE A 587 -22.25 10.72 61.24
CA ILE A 587 -21.10 10.90 62.15
C ILE A 587 -20.96 12.37 62.59
N ALA A 588 -21.12 13.32 61.65
CA ALA A 588 -21.02 14.73 61.97
C ALA A 588 -22.13 15.22 62.92
N GLN A 589 -23.37 14.73 62.73
CA GLN A 589 -24.49 15.04 63.61
C GLN A 589 -24.30 14.46 65.01
N ASP A 590 -23.81 13.22 65.12
CA ASP A 590 -23.55 12.57 66.41
C ASP A 590 -22.45 13.30 67.21
N LEU A 591 -21.38 13.74 66.53
CA LEU A 591 -20.33 14.56 67.15
C LEU A 591 -20.89 15.88 67.69
N LEU A 592 -21.75 16.55 66.92
CA LEU A 592 -22.39 17.81 67.33
C LEU A 592 -23.33 17.62 68.53
N ARG A 593 -24.09 16.51 68.58
CA ARG A 593 -24.96 16.17 69.72
C ARG A 593 -24.19 15.97 71.02
N VAL A 594 -22.96 15.46 70.95
CA VAL A 594 -22.06 15.29 72.11
C VAL A 594 -21.21 16.56 72.36
N GLY A 595 -21.53 17.68 71.71
CA GLY A 595 -20.87 18.98 71.91
C GLY A 595 -19.47 19.08 71.30
N LYS A 596 -19.08 18.18 70.39
CA LYS A 596 -17.76 18.16 69.75
C LYS A 596 -17.85 18.66 68.30
N TYR A 597 -16.95 19.57 67.91
CA TYR A 597 -16.90 20.04 66.52
C TYR A 597 -16.45 18.92 65.55
N PRO A 598 -17.22 18.63 64.48
CA PRO A 598 -16.96 17.53 63.55
C PRO A 598 -15.84 17.87 62.56
N SER A 599 -14.60 18.06 63.03
CA SER A 599 -13.45 18.31 62.16
C SER A 599 -13.18 17.14 61.20
N ARG A 600 -12.61 17.42 60.02
CA ARG A 600 -12.25 16.41 59.00
C ARG A 600 -11.54 15.20 59.61
N ARG A 601 -10.50 15.42 60.43
CA ARG A 601 -9.70 14.34 61.03
C ARG A 601 -10.54 13.45 61.96
N ARG A 602 -11.47 14.05 62.70
CA ARG A 602 -12.33 13.34 63.66
C ARG A 602 -13.42 12.53 62.96
N VAL A 603 -14.00 13.08 61.90
CA VAL A 603 -14.96 12.35 61.05
C VAL A 603 -14.26 11.22 60.27
N GLN A 604 -13.05 11.48 59.76
CA GLN A 604 -12.25 10.47 59.06
C GLN A 604 -11.81 9.30 59.96
N ALA A 605 -11.58 9.54 61.25
CA ALA A 605 -11.24 8.50 62.23
C ALA A 605 -12.43 7.59 62.61
N LEU A 606 -13.66 8.03 62.37
CA LEU A 606 -14.90 7.31 62.69
C LEU A 606 -15.59 6.73 61.45
N LEU A 607 -15.08 7.04 60.26
CA LEU A 607 -15.57 6.49 59.00
C LEU A 607 -15.14 5.02 58.88
N PRO A 608 -16.03 4.10 58.47
CA PRO A 608 -15.63 2.75 58.08
C PRO A 608 -14.62 2.81 56.91
N GLU A 609 -13.81 1.77 56.71
CA GLU A 609 -12.89 1.66 55.56
C GLU A 609 -13.66 1.62 54.22
N LEU A 610 -14.09 2.79 53.74
CA LEU A 610 -14.81 2.97 52.50
C LEU A 610 -13.84 3.42 51.40
N LYS A 611 -13.88 2.76 50.25
CA LYS A 611 -12.96 2.94 49.10
C LYS A 611 -12.98 4.34 48.43
N LEU A 612 -13.80 5.28 48.91
CA LEU A 612 -13.91 6.65 48.35
C LEU A 612 -12.98 7.62 49.10
N GLY A 613 -11.75 7.77 48.61
CA GLY A 613 -10.69 8.60 49.20
C GLY A 613 -10.79 10.11 48.91
N GLY A 614 -11.92 10.75 49.21
CA GLY A 614 -12.13 12.17 48.93
C GLY A 614 -12.15 13.05 50.18
N ALA A 615 -11.00 13.46 50.71
CA ALA A 615 -10.90 14.38 51.86
C ALA A 615 -11.74 15.67 51.71
N HIS A 616 -11.86 16.17 50.48
CA HIS A 616 -12.65 17.35 50.13
C HIS A 616 -14.17 17.11 50.23
N LEU A 617 -14.64 15.87 50.00
CA LEU A 617 -16.06 15.50 50.11
C LEU A 617 -16.51 15.51 51.57
N ILE A 618 -15.66 15.01 52.48
CA ILE A 618 -15.91 15.04 53.93
C ILE A 618 -16.03 16.50 54.40
N VAL A 619 -15.06 17.35 54.04
CA VAL A 619 -15.07 18.77 54.44
C VAL A 619 -16.32 19.48 53.93
N ARG A 620 -16.73 19.22 52.67
CA ARG A 620 -17.90 19.85 52.07
C ARG A 620 -19.18 19.45 52.80
N GLU A 621 -19.34 18.18 53.13
CA GLU A 621 -20.57 17.68 53.76
C GLU A 621 -20.65 18.07 55.24
N VAL A 622 -19.54 18.01 55.98
CA VAL A 622 -19.43 18.54 57.35
C VAL A 622 -19.85 20.01 57.43
N LYS A 623 -19.39 20.85 56.50
CA LYS A 623 -19.75 22.27 56.48
C LYS A 623 -21.26 22.49 56.35
N LYS A 624 -21.94 21.69 55.52
CA LYS A 624 -23.40 21.78 55.38
C LYS A 624 -24.11 21.39 56.67
N VAL A 625 -23.71 20.27 57.28
CA VAL A 625 -24.32 19.77 58.52
C VAL A 625 -24.14 20.77 59.67
N VAL A 626 -22.96 21.38 59.78
CA VAL A 626 -22.71 22.42 60.80
C VAL A 626 -23.58 23.65 60.57
N ALA A 627 -23.76 24.09 59.32
CA ALA A 627 -24.64 25.21 58.99
C ALA A 627 -26.12 24.90 59.31
N GLU A 628 -26.58 23.68 58.97
CA GLU A 628 -27.92 23.18 59.28
C GLU A 628 -28.16 23.11 60.81
N PHE A 629 -27.20 22.59 61.58
CA PHE A 629 -27.31 22.46 63.05
C PHE A 629 -27.30 23.82 63.78
N SER A 630 -26.63 24.83 63.23
CA SER A 630 -26.54 26.17 63.80
C SER A 630 -27.68 27.11 63.39
N GLY A 631 -28.69 26.60 62.67
CA GLY A 631 -29.89 27.34 62.26
C GLY A 631 -29.63 28.42 61.21
N ARG A 632 -28.47 28.40 60.52
CA ARG A 632 -28.10 29.42 59.53
C ARG A 632 -28.21 28.83 58.12
N SER A 633 -29.15 29.35 57.33
CA SER A 633 -29.26 29.05 55.89
C SER A 633 -27.93 29.35 55.19
N ALA A 634 -27.48 28.41 54.34
CA ALA A 634 -26.11 28.28 53.81
C ALA A 634 -25.70 29.31 52.73
N THR A 635 -26.22 30.54 52.77
CA THR A 635 -25.95 31.57 51.74
C THR A 635 -25.10 32.75 52.21
N ALA A 636 -24.45 32.69 53.37
CA ALA A 636 -23.49 33.72 53.76
C ALA A 636 -22.30 33.12 54.51
N VAL A 637 -21.13 33.74 54.32
CA VAL A 637 -19.79 33.43 54.89
C VAL A 637 -18.91 32.66 53.89
N SER A 638 -18.35 33.28 52.84
CA SER A 638 -17.35 34.37 52.75
C SER A 638 -15.93 33.84 52.58
N ARG A 639 -15.25 34.42 51.58
CA ARG A 639 -13.82 34.74 51.59
C ARG A 639 -13.34 35.06 53.01
N ARG A 640 -12.30 34.38 53.46
CA ARG A 640 -11.06 34.93 54.02
C ARG A 640 -10.07 33.79 54.17
#